data_AF-A0A1W9RKU9-F1
#
_entry.id   AF-A0A1W9RKU9-F1
#
_cell.length_a   1.000
_cell.length_b   1.000
_cell.length_c   1.000
_cell.angle_alpha   90.00
_cell.angle_beta   90.00
_cell.angle_gamma   90.00
#
_symmetry.space_group_name_H-M   'P 1'
#
loop_
_entity.id
_entity.type
_entity.pdbx_description
1 polymer ?
#
loop_
_entity_poly.entity_id
_entity_poly.type
_entity_poly.pdbx_seq_one_letter_code
_entity_poly.pdbx_strand_id
1 'polypeptide(L)'
;MKNFITNSGAENLKKRLTELISKSEELKFLVGFFYFSGIRELYTALKKNPRVIIKVLVGLNVDKLNYQLIEYADLDDQSGCLSNEEITYKFFNSIKKSINSEEFDNQEFYQQVRFFVDLIEKNRLIIRKTTHPNHAKLYIFKLESEQVGRKNIFITGSSNLTKTGLTTQKEFNVEISDYGFEDAEEYFDYLWEYESIPITEDDILKKRLIEIIEKETLVKEITPFEAFVLVLKIYLDSFERKGIGQSLIDLLIKNGYTPYQYQLDAIQQALAIIEKNNGVILADVVGLGKTIIACCVARQLRKRGVIICPPGIMGDSKKKDSGWNMYKEQFGLYDWEVWSLGDLEKLQEVMKTKLRDIEVVIIDEAHRFRNQDTKSYECLKNICRNKIVVLLTATPFNNRPGDILSLLKLFITPKKSVITLENNLVDKFKIFKGIFDRLAYIKKYWNSPNYQKQQKAYNYYKTLFGEEFMLPRALERIKTRAKYLARQIRDVIEPVTIRRNRLDLELNPYYRKEARDLSRVADPKEWFFELTKEQSDFYDDVIKLYFADPEDGGRFKGAIYRPFEYETEREKITTDKLSEKENFEYIQQRNLYDFMRRLLVKRFESSFGAFEQSLRNFKHITETVQKFIAKTNKYILDRSLLERIYDKEPDEIEVYLKEYAEKINQGVYPKNHKIYKISDFKYKEEFLKDIDADLKLFDEILNSLHRLNLVKNDPKADCLVRNLKKQLKKNPKRKIVIFSEYVDTVNYLKSILDKEFPNRVLTVTGVLSSSKVKEINKNFDASYPEQEDKYDILLSSDRISEGFNLNRAGMVINYDIPWNPVRVIQRVGRINRISKKVFDELYIVNFFPTEKGAELVKSREIASNKMFLIHNTLGEDAKIFDIDEEPTPAKLYERIQQNPDRLEEESFYTKALNEFLKIKKTYPDLVSSLDKFPARVKVAKKSSDDELLVFIKKNRLYIQGAKYNDQKKLKIYEFSFEEVFNKIACYPEEKRLQLSEKFWEVYEKIKTFKGVKSLPLAEQSLERKAINNLKTFIYHINHEEVFKVKGFLKTLLEDITDYGTLSDYTLRRIANLESQDEQKLKKSLKEIYALREELGEDYLEKEKTRYRDLTKEIIVAIENQE
;
A
#
# COMPACT_ATOMS: atom_id res chain seq x y z
N MET A 1 38.31 -55.66 0.84
CA MET A 1 37.53 -54.40 0.93
C MET A 1 36.67 -54.32 -0.31
N LYS A 2 35.44 -53.78 -0.23
CA LYS A 2 34.68 -53.46 -1.44
C LYS A 2 35.37 -52.27 -2.11
N ASN A 3 35.78 -52.41 -3.37
CA ASN A 3 36.42 -51.34 -4.13
C ASN A 3 35.42 -50.26 -4.60
N PHE A 4 34.12 -50.48 -4.37
CA PHE A 4 33.05 -49.58 -4.79
C PHE A 4 32.60 -48.68 -3.64
N ILE A 5 32.51 -47.39 -3.92
CA ILE A 5 31.99 -46.36 -3.02
C ILE A 5 30.72 -45.81 -3.68
N THR A 6 29.56 -46.17 -3.13
CA THR A 6 28.25 -45.86 -3.70
C THR A 6 27.50 -44.73 -2.99
N ASN A 7 28.16 -44.04 -2.04
CA ASN A 7 27.58 -42.98 -1.21
C ASN A 7 26.24 -43.37 -0.53
N SER A 8 26.09 -44.64 -0.18
CA SER A 8 24.87 -45.19 0.44
C SER A 8 25.14 -45.61 1.89
N GLY A 9 24.66 -44.85 2.86
CA GLY A 9 24.79 -45.19 4.28
C GLY A 9 26.17 -44.88 4.87
N ALA A 10 26.79 -45.84 5.56
CA ALA A 10 28.04 -45.64 6.33
C ALA A 10 29.33 -45.63 5.48
N GLU A 11 29.25 -46.01 4.19
CA GLU A 11 30.35 -45.99 3.22
C GLU A 11 30.09 -44.87 2.20
N ASN A 12 30.74 -43.71 2.41
CA ASN A 12 30.67 -42.56 1.49
C ASN A 12 32.06 -42.03 1.17
N LEU A 13 32.15 -41.36 0.01
CA LEU A 13 33.41 -40.87 -0.54
C LEU A 13 34.08 -39.88 0.41
N LYS A 14 33.32 -39.01 1.10
CA LYS A 14 33.85 -38.11 2.13
C LYS A 14 34.71 -38.85 3.17
N LYS A 15 34.16 -39.89 3.80
CA LYS A 15 34.85 -40.62 4.87
C LYS A 15 36.14 -41.24 4.35
N ARG A 16 36.10 -41.83 3.15
CA ARG A 16 37.27 -42.45 2.55
C ARG A 16 38.36 -41.44 2.17
N LEU A 17 37.98 -40.33 1.54
CA LEU A 17 38.89 -39.22 1.26
C LEU A 17 39.53 -38.69 2.55
N THR A 18 38.74 -38.50 3.62
CA THR A 18 39.23 -38.02 4.93
C THR A 18 40.31 -38.94 5.50
N GLU A 19 40.12 -40.26 5.41
CA GLU A 19 41.10 -41.26 5.85
C GLU A 19 42.39 -41.18 5.03
N LEU A 20 42.30 -41.16 3.70
CA LEU A 20 43.45 -41.14 2.80
C LEU A 20 44.26 -39.84 2.93
N ILE A 21 43.59 -38.69 2.99
CA ILE A 21 44.22 -37.37 3.18
C ILE A 21 45.06 -37.33 4.46
N SER A 22 44.60 -37.96 5.54
CA SER A 22 45.33 -37.95 6.81
C SER A 22 46.67 -38.70 6.77
N LYS A 23 46.92 -39.50 5.71
CA LYS A 23 48.12 -40.33 5.52
C LYS A 23 48.86 -40.05 4.21
N SER A 24 48.50 -38.97 3.50
CA SER A 24 49.06 -38.63 2.19
C SER A 24 50.12 -37.52 2.29
N GLU A 25 51.18 -37.64 1.49
CA GLU A 25 52.17 -36.58 1.30
C GLU A 25 51.71 -35.59 0.21
N GLU A 26 51.14 -36.11 -0.89
CA GLU A 26 50.67 -35.34 -2.04
C GLU A 26 49.28 -35.82 -2.47
N LEU A 27 48.43 -34.86 -2.85
CA LEU A 27 47.08 -35.08 -3.37
C LEU A 27 46.98 -34.44 -4.77
N LYS A 28 46.56 -35.20 -5.79
CA LYS A 28 46.29 -34.66 -7.13
C LYS A 28 44.82 -34.90 -7.48
N PHE A 29 44.03 -33.83 -7.58
CA PHE A 29 42.59 -33.88 -7.83
C PHE A 29 42.26 -33.23 -9.17
N LEU A 30 41.78 -34.02 -10.14
CA LEU A 30 41.13 -33.51 -11.34
C LEU A 30 39.63 -33.50 -11.08
N VAL A 31 39.04 -32.31 -11.16
CA VAL A 31 37.62 -32.11 -10.89
C VAL A 31 36.97 -31.38 -12.04
N GLY A 32 35.72 -31.76 -12.33
CA GLY A 32 34.90 -31.02 -13.29
C GLY A 32 34.76 -29.56 -12.86
N PHE A 33 34.56 -29.28 -11.57
CA PHE A 33 34.54 -27.92 -11.04
C PHE A 33 35.09 -27.83 -9.62
N PHE A 34 35.58 -26.66 -9.23
CA PHE A 34 36.09 -26.35 -7.90
C PHE A 34 35.03 -25.74 -6.99
N TYR A 35 34.32 -26.56 -6.20
CA TYR A 35 33.43 -26.05 -5.17
C TYR A 35 34.13 -25.99 -3.81
N PHE A 36 34.12 -24.80 -3.19
CA PHE A 36 34.53 -24.65 -1.79
C PHE A 36 33.71 -25.55 -0.84
N SER A 37 32.50 -25.93 -1.22
CA SER A 37 31.63 -26.80 -0.40
C SER A 37 32.18 -28.21 -0.28
N GLY A 38 32.86 -28.76 -1.29
CA GLY A 38 33.49 -30.07 -1.20
C GLY A 38 34.80 -30.05 -0.42
N ILE A 39 35.59 -28.99 -0.56
CA ILE A 39 36.83 -28.83 0.22
C ILE A 39 36.53 -28.60 1.70
N ARG A 40 35.44 -27.89 2.03
CA ARG A 40 34.90 -27.84 3.40
C ARG A 40 34.75 -29.23 4.01
N GLU A 41 34.19 -30.19 3.27
CA GLU A 41 33.98 -31.54 3.80
C GLU A 41 35.32 -32.24 4.14
N LEU A 42 36.42 -31.78 3.56
CA LEU A 42 37.79 -32.26 3.78
C LEU A 42 38.58 -31.41 4.80
N TYR A 43 38.03 -30.29 5.27
CA TYR A 43 38.72 -29.32 6.15
C TYR A 43 39.34 -29.97 7.39
N THR A 44 38.62 -30.86 8.07
CA THR A 44 39.11 -31.53 9.28
C THR A 44 40.26 -32.49 9.00
N ALA A 45 40.27 -33.15 7.84
CA ALA A 45 41.38 -34.02 7.42
C ALA A 45 42.62 -33.19 7.09
N LEU A 46 42.44 -32.11 6.32
CA LEU A 46 43.52 -31.20 5.93
C LEU A 46 44.16 -30.49 7.12
N LYS A 47 43.38 -30.18 8.16
CA LYS A 47 43.91 -29.61 9.40
C LYS A 47 44.75 -30.60 10.20
N LYS A 48 44.41 -31.90 10.15
CA LYS A 48 45.17 -32.97 10.82
C LYS A 48 46.49 -33.28 10.12
N ASN A 49 46.59 -33.02 8.82
CA ASN A 49 47.82 -33.18 8.04
C ASN A 49 48.37 -31.83 7.56
N PRO A 50 49.20 -31.14 8.38
CA PRO A 50 49.74 -29.83 8.04
C PRO A 50 50.87 -29.86 7.01
N ARG A 51 51.32 -31.04 6.55
CA ARG A 51 52.41 -31.16 5.55
C ARG A 51 51.92 -31.47 4.14
N VAL A 52 50.68 -31.91 3.97
CA VAL A 52 50.15 -32.29 2.65
C VAL A 52 50.11 -31.11 1.67
N ILE A 53 50.49 -31.39 0.41
CA ILE A 53 50.36 -30.50 -0.75
C ILE A 53 49.20 -31.00 -1.61
N ILE A 54 48.34 -30.07 -2.06
CA ILE A 54 47.15 -30.35 -2.85
C ILE A 54 47.31 -29.68 -4.22
N LYS A 55 47.28 -30.47 -5.29
CA LYS A 55 47.22 -30.01 -6.68
C LYS A 55 45.80 -30.24 -7.19
N VAL A 56 45.13 -29.18 -7.63
CA VAL A 56 43.76 -29.24 -8.12
C VAL A 56 43.68 -28.71 -9.54
N LEU A 57 43.24 -29.56 -10.45
CA LEU A 57 43.04 -29.24 -11.85
C LEU A 57 41.53 -29.10 -12.13
N VAL A 58 41.11 -27.93 -12.61
CA VAL A 58 39.70 -27.58 -12.78
C VAL A 58 39.29 -27.61 -14.25
N GLY A 59 38.32 -28.44 -14.58
CA GLY A 59 37.94 -28.76 -15.95
C GLY A 59 36.90 -27.84 -16.60
N LEU A 60 35.86 -27.42 -15.88
CA LEU A 60 34.67 -26.72 -16.40
C LEU A 60 34.43 -25.40 -15.66
N ASN A 61 33.46 -24.62 -16.16
CA ASN A 61 32.96 -23.41 -15.52
C ASN A 61 31.61 -23.67 -14.86
N VAL A 62 31.25 -22.83 -13.88
CA VAL A 62 29.93 -22.83 -13.25
C VAL A 62 29.21 -21.52 -13.49
N ASP A 63 27.91 -21.64 -13.80
CA ASP A 63 26.98 -20.52 -13.85
C ASP A 63 25.75 -20.78 -12.98
N LYS A 64 24.86 -19.78 -12.90
CA LYS A 64 23.63 -19.84 -12.12
C LYS A 64 22.41 -19.79 -13.05
N LEU A 65 21.68 -20.91 -13.13
CA LEU A 65 20.45 -21.04 -13.92
C LEU A 65 19.32 -21.54 -12.99
N ASN A 66 18.16 -20.88 -13.02
CA ASN A 66 17.02 -21.20 -12.14
C ASN A 66 17.40 -21.36 -10.65
N TYR A 67 18.32 -20.53 -10.17
CA TYR A 67 18.81 -20.50 -8.78
C TYR A 67 19.63 -21.71 -8.33
N GLN A 68 19.98 -22.60 -9.25
CA GLN A 68 20.91 -23.70 -9.03
C GLN A 68 22.22 -23.40 -9.73
N LEU A 69 23.34 -23.80 -9.11
CA LEU A 69 24.64 -23.77 -9.75
C LEU A 69 24.66 -24.92 -10.78
N ILE A 70 24.92 -24.60 -12.04
CA ILE A 70 24.99 -25.55 -13.13
C ILE A 70 26.41 -25.52 -13.71
N GLU A 71 26.96 -26.71 -13.94
CA GLU A 71 28.22 -26.92 -14.64
C GLU A 71 27.97 -26.80 -16.15
N TYR A 72 28.78 -26.03 -16.85
CA TYR A 72 28.68 -25.90 -18.30
C TYR A 72 30.07 -25.90 -18.94
N ALA A 73 30.13 -26.50 -20.13
CA ALA A 73 31.19 -26.25 -21.08
C ALA A 73 30.72 -25.09 -21.96
N ASP A 74 31.50 -24.02 -22.02
CA ASP A 74 31.19 -22.91 -22.91
C ASP A 74 31.42 -23.35 -24.37
N LEU A 75 30.54 -22.95 -25.29
CA LEU A 75 30.67 -23.28 -26.71
C LEU A 75 31.93 -22.64 -27.30
N ASP A 76 32.30 -21.46 -26.79
CA ASP A 76 33.55 -20.78 -27.17
C ASP A 76 34.78 -21.48 -26.57
N ASP A 77 34.68 -22.04 -25.36
CA ASP A 77 35.76 -22.84 -24.73
C ASP A 77 36.01 -24.15 -25.50
N GLN A 78 34.97 -24.74 -26.12
CA GLN A 78 35.11 -25.93 -26.97
C GLN A 78 35.79 -25.64 -28.31
N SER A 79 35.69 -24.40 -28.80
CA SER A 79 36.29 -24.01 -30.08
C SER A 79 37.81 -23.78 -30.01
N GLY A 80 38.38 -23.69 -28.79
CA GLY A 80 39.80 -23.41 -28.57
C GLY A 80 40.25 -22.00 -28.94
N CYS A 81 39.31 -21.09 -29.24
CA CYS A 81 39.60 -19.73 -29.73
C CYS A 81 39.88 -18.70 -28.63
N LEU A 82 39.76 -19.08 -27.35
CA LEU A 82 39.93 -18.15 -26.22
C LEU A 82 41.37 -18.05 -25.78
N SER A 83 41.79 -16.84 -25.45
CA SER A 83 43.10 -16.57 -24.86
C SER A 83 43.19 -17.08 -23.41
N ASN A 84 44.42 -17.32 -22.94
CA ASN A 84 44.66 -17.70 -21.54
C ASN A 84 44.11 -16.66 -20.54
N GLU A 85 44.13 -15.38 -20.90
CA GLU A 85 43.58 -14.29 -20.06
C GLU A 85 42.06 -14.39 -19.93
N GLU A 86 41.34 -14.67 -21.03
CA GLU A 86 39.88 -14.83 -21.02
C GLU A 86 39.44 -16.05 -20.21
N ILE A 87 40.13 -17.18 -20.35
CA ILE A 87 39.86 -18.40 -19.58
C ILE A 87 40.06 -18.13 -18.07
N THR A 88 41.13 -17.43 -17.71
CA THR A 88 41.42 -17.04 -16.32
C THR A 88 40.34 -16.11 -15.77
N TYR A 89 39.92 -15.11 -16.54
CA TYR A 89 38.85 -14.18 -16.16
C TYR A 89 37.51 -14.91 -15.93
N LYS A 90 37.14 -15.84 -16.83
CA LYS A 90 35.94 -16.68 -16.67
C LYS A 90 36.01 -17.54 -15.40
N PHE A 91 37.17 -18.17 -15.13
CA PHE A 91 37.38 -18.98 -13.92
C PHE A 91 37.20 -18.15 -12.64
N PHE A 92 37.81 -16.97 -12.57
CA PHE A 92 37.68 -16.03 -11.46
C PHE A 92 36.23 -15.58 -11.24
N ASN A 93 35.51 -15.24 -12.32
CA ASN A 93 34.08 -14.93 -12.23
C ASN A 93 33.25 -16.11 -11.73
N SER A 94 33.61 -17.33 -12.13
CA SER A 94 32.93 -18.54 -11.67
C SER A 94 33.11 -18.78 -10.17
N ILE A 95 34.33 -18.61 -9.64
CA ILE A 95 34.60 -18.67 -8.19
C ILE A 95 33.78 -17.60 -7.45
N LYS A 96 33.80 -16.35 -7.95
CA LYS A 96 33.04 -15.23 -7.38
C LYS A 96 31.54 -15.53 -7.32
N LYS A 97 30.96 -16.08 -8.39
CA LYS A 97 29.54 -16.46 -8.45
C LYS A 97 29.21 -17.58 -7.47
N SER A 98 30.09 -18.59 -7.37
CA SER A 98 29.90 -19.75 -6.49
C SER A 98 29.89 -19.36 -5.02
N ILE A 99 30.92 -18.63 -4.55
CA ILE A 99 31.06 -18.25 -3.13
C ILE A 99 29.92 -17.33 -2.68
N ASN A 100 29.45 -16.41 -3.53
CA ASN A 100 28.38 -15.48 -3.18
C ASN A 100 26.97 -16.12 -3.09
N SER A 101 26.85 -17.44 -3.19
CA SER A 101 25.58 -18.16 -3.07
C SER A 101 25.10 -18.33 -1.63
N GLU A 102 23.79 -18.58 -1.45
CA GLU A 102 23.15 -18.71 -0.13
C GLU A 102 23.66 -19.91 0.68
N GLU A 103 24.19 -20.94 0.00
CA GLU A 103 24.73 -22.15 0.63
C GLU A 103 25.98 -21.87 1.47
N PHE A 104 26.79 -20.87 1.08
CA PHE A 104 28.03 -20.49 1.77
C PHE A 104 27.82 -19.45 2.88
N ASP A 105 26.60 -18.94 3.03
CA ASP A 105 26.26 -17.93 4.03
C ASP A 105 25.93 -18.57 5.38
N ASN A 106 26.94 -19.16 6.03
CA ASN A 106 26.85 -19.84 7.33
C ASN A 106 28.18 -19.72 8.13
N GLN A 107 28.12 -19.96 9.45
CA GLN A 107 29.26 -19.82 10.36
C GLN A 107 30.48 -20.65 9.95
N GLU A 108 30.24 -21.90 9.57
CA GLU A 108 31.29 -22.87 9.28
C GLU A 108 32.15 -22.41 8.10
N PHE A 109 31.52 -21.95 7.01
CA PHE A 109 32.23 -21.44 5.84
C PHE A 109 33.09 -20.21 6.16
N TYR A 110 32.55 -19.25 6.92
CA TYR A 110 33.30 -18.03 7.30
C TYR A 110 34.57 -18.34 8.11
N GLN A 111 34.54 -19.35 8.96
CA GLN A 111 35.71 -19.78 9.73
C GLN A 111 36.72 -20.52 8.84
N GLN A 112 36.24 -21.31 7.89
CA GLN A 112 37.07 -22.18 7.05
C GLN A 112 37.73 -21.45 5.87
N VAL A 113 37.11 -20.41 5.31
CA VAL A 113 37.65 -19.71 4.14
C VAL A 113 39.04 -19.13 4.40
N ARG A 114 39.29 -18.61 5.60
CA ARG A 114 40.61 -18.12 6.02
C ARG A 114 41.69 -19.19 5.99
N PHE A 115 41.35 -20.43 6.36
CA PHE A 115 42.26 -21.56 6.27
C PHE A 115 42.63 -21.88 4.82
N PHE A 116 41.67 -21.79 3.88
CA PHE A 116 41.95 -22.03 2.47
C PHE A 116 42.78 -20.92 1.83
N VAL A 117 42.55 -19.66 2.21
CA VAL A 117 43.41 -18.54 1.79
C VAL A 117 44.84 -18.76 2.31
N ASP A 118 45.02 -19.15 3.57
CA ASP A 118 46.33 -19.48 4.15
C ASP A 118 47.03 -20.64 3.43
N LEU A 119 46.28 -21.67 2.99
CA LEU A 119 46.84 -22.76 2.18
C LEU A 119 47.33 -22.28 0.80
N ILE A 120 46.60 -21.35 0.16
CA ILE A 120 47.02 -20.77 -1.12
C ILE A 120 48.27 -19.91 -0.89
N GLU A 121 48.28 -19.05 0.12
CA GLU A 121 49.42 -18.19 0.46
C GLU A 121 50.69 -18.99 0.71
N LYS A 122 50.59 -20.08 1.50
CA LYS A 122 51.70 -20.98 1.82
C LYS A 122 52.07 -21.98 0.72
N ASN A 123 51.51 -21.84 -0.50
CA ASN A 123 51.75 -22.73 -1.65
C ASN A 123 51.40 -24.22 -1.38
N ARG A 124 50.44 -24.46 -0.48
CA ARG A 124 49.97 -25.80 -0.13
C ARG A 124 48.75 -26.22 -0.94
N LEU A 125 48.00 -25.26 -1.47
CA LEU A 125 46.91 -25.46 -2.42
C LEU A 125 47.28 -24.85 -3.77
N ILE A 126 47.64 -25.73 -4.70
CA ILE A 126 48.06 -25.39 -6.05
C ILE A 126 46.89 -25.63 -6.99
N ILE A 127 46.42 -24.60 -7.70
CA ILE A 127 45.25 -24.65 -8.57
C ILE A 127 45.68 -24.30 -9.99
N ARG A 128 45.27 -25.13 -10.96
CA ARG A 128 45.36 -24.85 -12.39
C ARG A 128 44.00 -25.00 -13.05
N LYS A 129 43.75 -24.25 -14.13
CA LYS A 129 42.54 -24.36 -14.96
C LYS A 129 42.89 -24.99 -16.29
N THR A 130 42.17 -26.03 -16.71
CA THR A 130 42.40 -26.64 -18.04
C THR A 130 42.06 -25.67 -19.16
N THR A 131 42.82 -25.71 -20.26
CA THR A 131 42.56 -24.90 -21.46
C THR A 131 41.31 -25.36 -22.20
N HIS A 132 41.06 -26.68 -22.21
CA HIS A 132 39.85 -27.28 -22.77
C HIS A 132 38.90 -27.79 -21.68
N PRO A 133 37.57 -27.77 -21.90
CA PRO A 133 36.59 -28.35 -20.99
C PRO A 133 36.87 -29.82 -20.67
N ASN A 134 37.05 -30.16 -19.40
CA ASN A 134 37.27 -31.55 -18.96
C ASN A 134 36.26 -31.94 -17.85
N HIS A 135 35.47 -32.98 -18.07
CA HIS A 135 34.47 -33.45 -17.09
C HIS A 135 34.98 -34.63 -16.24
N ALA A 136 36.23 -35.09 -16.39
CA ALA A 136 36.77 -36.20 -15.60
C ALA A 136 36.79 -35.87 -14.09
N LYS A 137 36.65 -36.90 -13.27
CA LYS A 137 36.81 -36.82 -11.81
C LYS A 137 37.80 -37.88 -11.38
N LEU A 138 38.98 -37.44 -10.95
CA LEU A 138 40.09 -38.31 -10.59
C LEU A 138 40.75 -37.76 -9.33
N TYR A 139 40.93 -38.61 -8.33
CA TYR A 139 41.54 -38.26 -7.05
C TYR A 139 42.70 -39.21 -6.77
N ILE A 140 43.93 -38.71 -6.81
CA ILE A 140 45.16 -39.48 -6.65
C ILE A 140 45.79 -39.16 -5.29
N PHE A 141 46.24 -40.19 -4.59
CA PHE A 141 46.82 -40.14 -3.25
C PHE A 141 48.19 -40.83 -3.24
N LYS A 142 49.23 -40.09 -2.85
CA LYS A 142 50.55 -40.65 -2.53
C LYS A 142 50.68 -40.76 -1.01
N LEU A 143 50.75 -41.99 -0.50
CA LEU A 143 50.73 -42.29 0.93
C LEU A 143 52.13 -42.32 1.55
N GLU A 144 52.23 -41.91 2.81
CA GLU A 144 53.48 -41.92 3.58
C GLU A 144 54.05 -43.35 3.73
N SER A 145 55.35 -43.47 3.47
CA SER A 145 56.07 -44.74 3.32
C SER A 145 56.05 -45.66 4.56
N GLU A 146 55.75 -45.12 5.75
CA GLU A 146 55.92 -45.82 7.04
C GLU A 146 54.61 -46.38 7.64
N GLN A 147 53.42 -46.05 7.12
CA GLN A 147 52.15 -46.34 7.82
C GLN A 147 51.14 -47.23 7.09
N VAL A 148 51.34 -47.57 5.81
CA VAL A 148 50.35 -48.33 5.00
C VAL A 148 51.06 -49.31 4.07
N GLY A 149 50.56 -50.55 3.96
CA GLY A 149 51.09 -51.57 3.04
C GLY A 149 50.83 -51.31 1.54
N ARG A 150 50.38 -50.10 1.18
CA ARG A 150 50.07 -49.63 -0.18
C ARG A 150 50.59 -48.21 -0.32
N LYS A 151 51.41 -47.92 -1.33
CA LYS A 151 52.04 -46.60 -1.53
C LYS A 151 51.17 -45.61 -2.31
N ASN A 152 50.42 -46.09 -3.30
CA ASN A 152 49.76 -45.26 -4.29
C ASN A 152 48.29 -45.70 -4.42
N ILE A 153 47.34 -44.78 -4.38
CA ILE A 153 45.90 -45.08 -4.54
C ILE A 153 45.26 -43.99 -5.38
N PHE A 154 44.34 -44.36 -6.27
CA PHE A 154 43.47 -43.38 -6.92
C PHE A 154 42.00 -43.79 -6.85
N ILE A 155 41.13 -42.78 -6.91
CA ILE A 155 39.68 -42.93 -6.96
C ILE A 155 39.17 -42.22 -8.20
N THR A 156 38.34 -42.90 -8.99
CA THR A 156 37.67 -42.34 -10.16
C THR A 156 36.19 -42.73 -10.16
N GLY A 157 35.33 -41.89 -10.75
CA GLY A 157 33.90 -42.14 -10.76
C GLY A 157 33.07 -40.94 -11.21
N SER A 158 31.82 -40.92 -10.77
CA SER A 158 30.87 -39.84 -11.10
C SER A 158 30.90 -38.66 -10.14
N SER A 159 31.60 -38.77 -8.99
CA SER A 159 31.53 -37.75 -7.93
C SER A 159 32.47 -36.57 -8.11
N ASN A 160 31.90 -35.38 -8.28
CA ASN A 160 32.61 -34.10 -8.13
C ASN A 160 32.88 -33.78 -6.66
N LEU A 161 33.83 -32.88 -6.41
CA LEU A 161 34.18 -32.38 -5.09
C LEU A 161 33.12 -31.39 -4.57
N THR A 162 31.94 -31.90 -4.21
CA THR A 162 30.77 -31.17 -3.69
C THR A 162 30.20 -31.89 -2.49
N LYS A 163 29.46 -31.18 -1.61
CA LYS A 163 28.77 -31.85 -0.49
C LYS A 163 27.87 -33.00 -0.96
N THR A 164 27.09 -32.77 -2.01
CA THR A 164 26.17 -33.77 -2.56
C THR A 164 26.89 -34.97 -3.16
N GLY A 165 27.93 -34.74 -3.95
CA GLY A 165 28.74 -35.78 -4.57
C GLY A 165 29.62 -36.56 -3.59
N LEU A 166 29.93 -35.99 -2.42
CA LEU A 166 30.72 -36.68 -1.39
C LEU A 166 29.88 -37.48 -0.38
N THR A 167 28.58 -37.19 -0.21
CA THR A 167 27.80 -37.71 0.93
C THR A 167 26.39 -38.20 0.65
N THR A 168 25.60 -37.55 -0.22
CA THR A 168 24.13 -37.78 -0.28
C THR A 168 23.62 -38.34 -1.60
N GLN A 169 24.34 -38.14 -2.69
CA GLN A 169 23.94 -38.63 -4.01
C GLN A 169 24.48 -40.04 -4.19
N LYS A 170 23.62 -41.02 -4.57
CA LYS A 170 24.02 -42.41 -4.89
C LYS A 170 24.89 -42.44 -6.14
N GLU A 171 26.13 -41.99 -6.00
CA GLU A 171 27.13 -41.91 -7.06
C GLU A 171 28.08 -43.08 -6.96
N PHE A 172 28.60 -43.49 -8.11
CA PHE A 172 29.42 -44.68 -8.21
C PHE A 172 30.88 -44.28 -8.39
N ASN A 173 31.71 -44.63 -7.41
CA ASN A 173 33.15 -44.41 -7.46
C ASN A 173 33.89 -45.73 -7.21
N VAL A 174 35.07 -45.84 -7.80
CA VAL A 174 35.94 -47.01 -7.68
C VAL A 174 37.28 -46.57 -7.11
N GLU A 175 37.70 -47.24 -6.04
CA GLU A 175 39.05 -47.12 -5.50
C GLU A 175 39.96 -48.20 -6.10
N ILE A 176 41.13 -47.78 -6.57
CA ILE A 176 42.11 -48.64 -7.23
C ILE A 176 43.48 -48.36 -6.60
N SER A 177 44.22 -49.42 -6.24
CA SER A 177 45.47 -49.31 -5.45
C SER A 177 46.73 -49.80 -6.16
N ASP A 178 46.63 -50.68 -7.16
CA ASP A 178 47.82 -51.38 -7.68
C ASP A 178 47.91 -51.46 -9.22
N TYR A 179 46.81 -51.25 -9.96
CA TYR A 179 46.76 -51.37 -11.44
C TYR A 179 46.23 -50.08 -12.07
N GLY A 180 46.95 -49.50 -13.04
CA GLY A 180 46.55 -48.27 -13.74
C GLY A 180 46.78 -46.95 -12.97
N PHE A 181 47.49 -46.99 -11.83
CA PHE A 181 47.88 -45.75 -11.14
C PHE A 181 48.86 -44.92 -11.97
N GLU A 182 49.85 -45.57 -12.59
CA GLU A 182 50.83 -44.89 -13.46
C GLU A 182 50.12 -44.22 -14.63
N ASP A 183 49.18 -44.92 -15.30
CA ASP A 183 48.37 -44.33 -16.39
C ASP A 183 47.52 -43.15 -15.92
N ALA A 184 46.90 -43.24 -14.74
CA ALA A 184 46.08 -42.18 -14.18
C ALA A 184 46.91 -40.96 -13.75
N GLU A 185 48.11 -41.20 -13.20
CA GLU A 185 49.06 -40.16 -12.84
C GLU A 185 49.64 -39.49 -14.09
N GLU A 186 50.03 -40.26 -15.11
CA GLU A 186 50.51 -39.74 -16.40
C GLU A 186 49.43 -38.90 -17.08
N TYR A 187 48.16 -39.34 -17.05
CA TYR A 187 47.04 -38.55 -17.58
C TYR A 187 46.86 -37.22 -16.83
N PHE A 188 46.94 -37.23 -15.49
CA PHE A 188 46.85 -36.00 -14.71
C PHE A 188 48.03 -35.07 -15.00
N ASP A 189 49.25 -35.61 -15.01
CA ASP A 189 50.49 -34.85 -15.19
C ASP A 189 50.60 -34.28 -16.61
N TYR A 190 50.13 -35.01 -17.64
CA TYR A 190 50.00 -34.47 -19.00
C TYR A 190 49.10 -33.24 -19.05
N LEU A 191 47.88 -33.33 -18.48
CA LEU A 191 46.97 -32.18 -18.45
C LEU A 191 47.53 -31.04 -17.61
N TRP A 192 48.21 -31.37 -16.51
CA TRP A 192 48.83 -30.39 -15.62
C TRP A 192 49.96 -29.63 -16.32
N GLU A 193 50.84 -30.32 -17.04
CA GLU A 193 52.03 -29.72 -17.68
C GLU A 193 51.71 -29.02 -19.01
N TYR A 194 50.85 -29.61 -19.86
CA TYR A 194 50.69 -29.17 -21.26
C TYR A 194 49.33 -28.51 -21.56
N GLU A 195 48.26 -28.83 -20.82
CA GLU A 195 46.89 -28.38 -21.13
C GLU A 195 46.23 -27.61 -19.97
N SER A 196 47.02 -26.83 -19.23
CA SER A 196 46.48 -26.03 -18.13
C SER A 196 47.19 -24.70 -17.93
N ILE A 197 46.45 -23.78 -17.32
CA ILE A 197 46.89 -22.43 -16.98
C ILE A 197 47.20 -22.40 -15.49
N PRO A 198 48.43 -22.03 -15.08
CA PRO A 198 48.79 -21.88 -13.67
C PRO A 198 48.02 -20.71 -13.04
N ILE A 199 47.28 -20.94 -11.95
CA ILE A 199 46.52 -19.89 -11.26
C ILE A 199 47.22 -19.44 -9.98
N THR A 200 47.52 -20.37 -9.07
CA THR A 200 48.13 -20.02 -7.77
C THR A 200 49.65 -20.08 -7.75
N GLU A 201 50.28 -20.51 -8.86
CA GLU A 201 51.74 -20.51 -9.04
C GLU A 201 52.26 -19.19 -9.60
N ASP A 202 51.43 -18.46 -10.35
CA ASP A 202 51.75 -17.12 -10.82
C ASP A 202 51.42 -16.10 -9.73
N ASP A 203 52.40 -15.29 -9.32
CA ASP A 203 52.24 -14.34 -8.21
C ASP A 203 51.16 -13.27 -8.45
N ILE A 204 50.94 -12.87 -9.71
CA ILE A 204 49.94 -11.87 -10.09
C ILE A 204 48.55 -12.49 -10.00
N LEU A 205 48.35 -13.65 -10.62
CA LEU A 205 47.08 -14.37 -10.62
C LEU A 205 46.70 -14.88 -9.23
N LYS A 206 47.68 -15.34 -8.45
CA LYS A 206 47.52 -15.74 -7.06
C LYS A 206 47.01 -14.58 -6.20
N LYS A 207 47.67 -13.42 -6.27
CA LYS A 207 47.23 -12.20 -5.58
C LYS A 207 45.82 -11.82 -6.02
N ARG A 208 45.53 -11.86 -7.33
CA ARG A 208 44.19 -11.54 -7.85
C ARG A 208 43.12 -12.50 -7.33
N LEU A 209 43.40 -13.80 -7.26
CA LEU A 209 42.47 -14.79 -6.71
C LEU A 209 42.17 -14.53 -5.23
N ILE A 210 43.20 -14.28 -4.43
CA ILE A 210 43.05 -13.92 -3.00
C ILE A 210 42.22 -12.64 -2.87
N GLU A 211 42.52 -11.62 -3.66
CA GLU A 211 41.74 -10.38 -3.67
C GLU A 211 40.28 -10.58 -4.05
N ILE A 212 39.98 -11.46 -5.02
CA ILE A 212 38.59 -11.79 -5.37
C ILE A 212 37.89 -12.41 -4.16
N ILE A 213 38.51 -13.40 -3.51
CA ILE A 213 37.95 -14.07 -2.33
C ILE A 213 37.73 -13.06 -1.20
N GLU A 214 38.71 -12.23 -0.88
CA GLU A 214 38.67 -11.33 0.27
C GLU A 214 37.88 -10.03 0.03
N LYS A 215 37.86 -9.49 -1.20
CA LYS A 215 37.28 -8.17 -1.48
C LYS A 215 35.99 -8.21 -2.31
N GLU A 216 35.77 -9.29 -3.07
CA GLU A 216 34.64 -9.41 -4.02
C GLU A 216 33.63 -10.52 -3.67
N THR A 217 33.76 -11.17 -2.50
CA THR A 217 32.79 -12.16 -1.99
C THR A 217 32.19 -11.78 -0.64
N LEU A 218 31.17 -12.53 -0.18
CA LEU A 218 30.51 -12.37 1.12
C LEU A 218 31.46 -12.32 2.33
N VAL A 219 32.72 -12.74 2.16
CA VAL A 219 33.80 -12.68 3.18
C VAL A 219 34.37 -11.27 3.36
N LYS A 220 34.05 -10.33 2.46
CA LYS A 220 34.55 -8.96 2.49
C LYS A 220 34.36 -8.32 3.85
N GLU A 221 35.49 -7.89 4.39
CA GLU A 221 35.56 -7.10 5.61
C GLU A 221 35.19 -5.65 5.31
N ILE A 222 34.15 -5.15 5.98
CA ILE A 222 33.64 -3.78 5.83
C ILE A 222 33.60 -3.06 7.19
N THR A 223 33.67 -1.74 7.15
CA THR A 223 33.50 -0.86 8.31
C THR A 223 32.01 -0.59 8.60
N PRO A 224 31.64 -0.21 9.84
CA PRO A 224 30.28 0.23 10.15
C PRO A 224 29.79 1.36 9.25
N PHE A 225 30.67 2.32 8.95
CA PHE A 225 30.34 3.45 8.06
C PHE A 225 30.07 2.99 6.62
N GLU A 226 30.91 2.11 6.05
CA GLU A 226 30.64 1.53 4.73
C GLU A 226 29.31 0.76 4.69
N ALA A 227 28.98 0.01 5.74
CA ALA A 227 27.70 -0.67 5.85
C ALA A 227 26.53 0.33 5.89
N PHE A 228 26.65 1.41 6.67
CA PHE A 228 25.64 2.47 6.72
C PHE A 228 25.41 3.12 5.35
N VAL A 229 26.48 3.51 4.65
CA VAL A 229 26.38 4.14 3.33
C VAL A 229 25.86 3.15 2.28
N LEU A 230 26.23 1.87 2.35
CA LEU A 230 25.70 0.82 1.48
C LEU A 230 24.18 0.68 1.62
N VAL A 231 23.69 0.59 2.87
CA VAL A 231 22.24 0.51 3.14
C VAL A 231 21.52 1.77 2.66
N LEU A 232 22.08 2.94 2.94
CA LEU A 232 21.51 4.23 2.53
C LEU A 232 21.41 4.34 1.00
N LYS A 233 22.49 3.98 0.30
CA LYS A 233 22.52 3.93 -1.17
C LYS A 233 21.47 2.98 -1.70
N ILE A 234 21.38 1.75 -1.18
CA ILE A 234 20.41 0.75 -1.65
C ILE A 234 18.97 1.19 -1.39
N TYR A 235 18.70 1.84 -0.25
CA TYR A 235 17.40 2.43 0.00
C TYR A 235 17.05 3.47 -1.07
N LEU A 236 17.97 4.40 -1.37
CA LEU A 236 17.75 5.43 -2.40
C LEU A 236 17.65 4.84 -3.82
N ASP A 237 18.51 3.88 -4.15
CA ASP A 237 18.49 3.16 -5.42
C ASP A 237 17.22 2.33 -5.58
N SER A 238 16.55 1.93 -4.48
CA SER A 238 15.25 1.26 -4.58
C SER A 238 14.15 2.14 -5.20
N PHE A 239 14.33 3.46 -5.20
CA PHE A 239 13.52 4.43 -5.93
C PHE A 239 14.04 4.68 -7.35
N GLU A 240 14.45 3.60 -8.04
CA GLU A 240 14.94 3.58 -9.41
C GLU A 240 14.18 4.56 -10.32
N ARG A 241 14.93 5.30 -11.12
CA ARG A 241 14.39 6.29 -12.06
C ARG A 241 14.69 5.82 -13.47
N LYS A 242 13.64 5.65 -14.30
CA LYS A 242 13.85 5.42 -15.74
C LYS A 242 14.24 6.71 -16.45
N GLY A 243 15.11 6.62 -17.44
CA GLY A 243 15.39 7.74 -18.34
C GLY A 243 14.13 8.17 -19.09
N ILE A 244 13.94 9.49 -19.25
CA ILE A 244 12.88 10.08 -20.07
C ILE A 244 13.50 10.54 -21.39
N GLY A 245 12.82 10.29 -22.51
CA GLY A 245 13.24 10.84 -23.80
C GLY A 245 13.04 12.35 -23.88
N GLN A 246 13.99 13.05 -24.53
CA GLN A 246 13.94 14.51 -24.76
C GLN A 246 12.62 14.99 -25.38
N SER A 247 12.00 14.15 -26.23
CA SER A 247 10.72 14.43 -26.88
C SER A 247 9.56 14.73 -25.92
N LEU A 248 9.59 14.24 -24.67
CA LEU A 248 8.56 14.58 -23.69
C LEU A 248 8.75 15.99 -23.14
N ILE A 249 10.00 16.39 -22.90
CA ILE A 249 10.33 17.73 -22.42
C ILE A 249 9.93 18.75 -23.49
N ASP A 250 10.26 18.47 -24.75
CA ASP A 250 9.87 19.31 -25.88
C ASP A 250 8.35 19.42 -26.03
N LEU A 251 7.61 18.33 -25.77
CA LEU A 251 6.15 18.32 -25.78
C LEU A 251 5.54 19.19 -24.67
N LEU A 252 6.12 19.14 -23.46
CA LEU A 252 5.69 20.00 -22.35
C LEU A 252 5.85 21.47 -22.72
N ILE A 253 7.04 21.85 -23.21
CA ILE A 253 7.35 23.22 -23.63
C ILE A 253 6.43 23.68 -24.77
N LYS A 254 6.23 22.84 -25.79
CA LYS A 254 5.36 23.14 -26.94
C LYS A 254 3.92 23.44 -26.52
N ASN A 255 3.41 22.78 -25.49
CA ASN A 255 2.06 22.98 -24.97
C ASN A 255 1.99 24.04 -23.85
N GLY A 256 3.06 24.80 -23.61
CA GLY A 256 3.09 25.89 -22.63
C GLY A 256 3.25 25.43 -21.18
N TYR A 257 3.76 24.22 -20.94
CA TYR A 257 4.08 23.72 -19.60
C TYR A 257 5.56 23.92 -19.26
N THR A 258 5.83 24.34 -18.02
CA THR A 258 7.18 24.34 -17.45
C THR A 258 7.58 22.92 -17.05
N PRO A 259 8.70 22.37 -17.55
CA PRO A 259 9.15 21.02 -17.20
C PRO A 259 9.83 21.01 -15.82
N TYR A 260 9.03 21.08 -14.76
CA TYR A 260 9.54 21.04 -13.39
C TYR A 260 10.25 19.72 -13.08
N GLN A 261 11.42 19.80 -12.47
CA GLN A 261 12.26 18.66 -12.13
C GLN A 261 11.54 17.67 -11.22
N TYR A 262 10.75 18.16 -10.25
CA TYR A 262 10.00 17.26 -9.37
C TYR A 262 8.94 16.44 -10.14
N GLN A 263 8.34 17.00 -11.19
CA GLN A 263 7.38 16.29 -12.05
C GLN A 263 8.11 15.26 -12.93
N LEU A 264 9.24 15.66 -13.52
CA LEU A 264 10.08 14.75 -14.30
C LEU A 264 10.51 13.55 -13.45
N ASP A 265 11.04 13.80 -12.25
CA ASP A 265 11.43 12.74 -11.31
C ASP A 265 10.23 11.85 -10.92
N ALA A 266 9.02 12.42 -10.77
CA ALA A 266 7.79 11.65 -10.54
C ALA A 266 7.48 10.69 -11.69
N ILE A 267 7.62 11.17 -12.93
CA ILE A 267 7.38 10.37 -14.13
C ILE A 267 8.39 9.21 -14.20
N GLN A 268 9.66 9.47 -13.91
CA GLN A 268 10.72 8.45 -13.90
C GLN A 268 10.45 7.35 -12.88
N GLN A 269 10.09 7.74 -11.65
CA GLN A 269 9.73 6.81 -10.58
C GLN A 269 8.47 6.03 -10.93
N ALA A 270 7.45 6.69 -11.50
CA ALA A 270 6.19 6.04 -11.84
C ALA A 270 6.41 4.93 -12.88
N LEU A 271 7.24 5.18 -13.89
CA LEU A 271 7.59 4.18 -14.90
C LEU A 271 8.34 2.98 -14.32
N ALA A 272 9.29 3.21 -13.41
CA ALA A 272 10.01 2.12 -12.73
C ALA A 272 9.10 1.28 -11.82
N ILE A 273 8.20 1.94 -11.07
CA ILE A 273 7.21 1.27 -10.22
C ILE A 273 6.23 0.44 -11.07
N ILE A 274 5.76 0.99 -12.20
CA ILE A 274 4.84 0.31 -13.11
C ILE A 274 5.46 -0.96 -13.70
N GLU A 275 6.73 -0.92 -14.11
CA GLU A 275 7.41 -2.10 -14.65
C GLU A 275 7.49 -3.24 -13.63
N LYS A 276 7.77 -2.90 -12.37
CA LYS A 276 7.86 -3.89 -11.28
C LYS A 276 6.50 -4.39 -10.81
N ASN A 277 5.47 -3.53 -10.79
CA ASN A 277 4.21 -3.79 -10.07
C ASN A 277 2.95 -3.75 -10.95
N ASN A 278 3.01 -3.39 -12.23
CA ASN A 278 1.86 -3.07 -13.11
C ASN A 278 0.90 -2.04 -12.51
N GLY A 279 1.38 -1.22 -11.58
CA GLY A 279 0.59 -0.08 -11.14
C GLY A 279 1.33 0.80 -10.17
N VAL A 280 0.80 2.01 -10.02
CA VAL A 280 1.37 3.08 -9.19
C VAL A 280 0.25 3.96 -8.65
N ILE A 281 0.47 4.50 -7.45
CA ILE A 281 -0.39 5.46 -6.78
C ILE A 281 0.33 6.81 -6.80
N LEU A 282 -0.20 7.78 -7.54
CA LEU A 282 0.25 9.17 -7.50
C LEU A 282 -0.52 9.91 -6.42
N ALA A 283 0.16 10.11 -5.29
CA ALA A 283 -0.36 10.71 -4.06
C ALA A 283 0.32 12.02 -3.65
N ASP A 284 1.00 12.69 -4.58
CA ASP A 284 1.46 14.08 -4.42
C ASP A 284 0.33 14.98 -3.89
N VAL A 285 0.69 16.01 -3.11
CA VAL A 285 -0.28 16.97 -2.55
C VAL A 285 -1.09 17.68 -3.65
N VAL A 286 -2.26 18.22 -3.29
CA VAL A 286 -3.16 18.92 -4.23
C VAL A 286 -2.44 20.14 -4.82
N GLY A 287 -2.54 20.29 -6.14
CA GLY A 287 -1.95 21.42 -6.88
C GLY A 287 -0.59 21.16 -7.53
N LEU A 288 0.03 19.99 -7.30
CA LEU A 288 1.36 19.64 -7.84
C LEU A 288 1.36 19.04 -9.27
N GLY A 289 0.20 18.93 -9.93
CA GLY A 289 0.13 18.52 -11.34
C GLY A 289 0.02 17.01 -11.60
N LYS A 290 -0.62 16.24 -10.71
CA LYS A 290 -0.86 14.79 -10.88
C LYS A 290 -1.41 14.40 -12.26
N THR A 291 -2.34 15.18 -12.81
CA THR A 291 -2.90 14.97 -14.16
C THR A 291 -1.82 15.06 -15.25
N ILE A 292 -0.94 16.05 -15.18
CA ILE A 292 0.19 16.22 -16.11
C ILE A 292 1.15 15.04 -16.00
N ILE A 293 1.52 14.66 -14.77
CA ILE A 293 2.37 13.48 -14.50
C ILE A 293 1.74 12.22 -15.11
N ALA A 294 0.43 12.00 -14.91
CA ALA A 294 -0.28 10.84 -15.43
C ALA A 294 -0.29 10.78 -16.97
N CYS A 295 -0.54 11.92 -17.64
CA CYS A 295 -0.48 12.01 -19.10
C CYS A 295 0.94 11.77 -19.65
N CYS A 296 1.95 12.30 -18.98
CA CYS A 296 3.35 12.04 -19.33
C CYS A 296 3.72 10.56 -19.21
N VAL A 297 3.30 9.91 -18.12
CA VAL A 297 3.50 8.45 -17.92
C VAL A 297 2.78 7.67 -19.02
N ALA A 298 1.52 7.98 -19.30
CA ALA A 298 0.75 7.37 -20.40
C ALA A 298 1.47 7.47 -21.75
N ARG A 299 1.99 8.67 -22.07
CA ARG A 299 2.71 8.94 -23.31
C ARG A 299 4.00 8.12 -23.41
N GLN A 300 4.73 7.98 -22.32
CA GLN A 300 5.98 7.21 -22.24
C GLN A 300 5.75 5.70 -22.31
N LEU A 301 4.64 5.19 -21.78
CA LEU A 301 4.30 3.78 -21.89
C LEU A 301 4.05 3.34 -23.34
N ARG A 302 3.67 4.25 -24.24
CA ARG A 302 3.37 3.98 -25.66
C ARG A 302 2.34 2.86 -25.86
N LYS A 303 1.34 2.80 -24.97
CA LYS A 303 0.25 1.82 -24.97
C LYS A 303 -1.11 2.51 -25.11
N ARG A 304 -2.13 1.75 -25.50
CA ARG A 304 -3.52 2.23 -25.49
C ARG A 304 -4.09 2.15 -24.09
N GLY A 305 -4.92 3.13 -23.72
CA GLY A 305 -5.44 3.24 -22.37
C GLY A 305 -6.81 3.90 -22.23
N VAL A 306 -7.39 3.75 -21.05
CA VAL A 306 -8.64 4.40 -20.64
C VAL A 306 -8.38 5.27 -19.42
N ILE A 307 -8.98 6.45 -19.40
CA ILE A 307 -9.02 7.37 -18.27
C ILE A 307 -10.42 7.33 -17.66
N ILE A 308 -10.51 7.03 -16.37
CA ILE A 308 -11.74 7.03 -15.60
C ILE A 308 -11.68 8.22 -14.64
N CYS A 309 -12.63 9.15 -14.73
CA CYS A 309 -12.62 10.36 -13.91
C CYS A 309 -14.04 10.86 -13.55
N PRO A 310 -14.18 11.76 -12.56
CA PRO A 310 -15.44 12.41 -12.26
C PRO A 310 -16.06 13.14 -13.47
N PRO A 311 -17.39 13.15 -13.62
CA PRO A 311 -18.07 13.78 -14.76
C PRO A 311 -17.67 15.24 -14.99
N GLY A 312 -17.45 16.00 -13.92
CA GLY A 312 -17.13 17.43 -13.96
C GLY A 312 -15.78 17.76 -14.61
N ILE A 313 -14.87 16.79 -14.75
CA ILE A 313 -13.54 16.98 -15.32
C ILE A 313 -13.27 16.18 -16.59
N MET A 314 -14.26 15.52 -17.17
CA MET A 314 -14.08 14.83 -18.45
C MET A 314 -13.78 15.82 -19.59
N GLY A 315 -14.50 16.95 -19.61
CA GLY A 315 -14.54 17.86 -20.76
C GLY A 315 -15.33 17.28 -21.95
N ASP A 316 -15.63 18.12 -22.94
CA ASP A 316 -16.38 17.72 -24.14
C ASP A 316 -15.48 16.93 -25.10
N SER A 317 -15.88 15.71 -25.47
CA SER A 317 -15.11 14.82 -26.35
C SER A 317 -14.97 15.33 -27.78
N LYS A 318 -15.88 16.19 -28.25
CA LYS A 318 -15.83 16.79 -29.59
C LYS A 318 -15.01 18.07 -29.63
N LYS A 319 -15.12 18.91 -28.59
CA LYS A 319 -14.45 20.22 -28.54
C LYS A 319 -13.02 20.16 -28.00
N LYS A 320 -12.75 19.21 -27.09
CA LYS A 320 -11.43 18.98 -26.47
C LYS A 320 -10.81 20.24 -25.84
N ASP A 321 -11.66 21.12 -25.31
CA ASP A 321 -11.31 22.47 -24.84
C ASP A 321 -11.08 22.55 -23.32
N SER A 322 -11.40 21.48 -22.59
CA SER A 322 -11.35 21.41 -21.13
C SER A 322 -11.19 19.97 -20.63
N GLY A 323 -10.83 19.82 -19.35
CA GLY A 323 -10.81 18.52 -18.66
C GLY A 323 -9.81 17.51 -19.23
N TRP A 324 -10.05 16.23 -18.94
CA TRP A 324 -9.23 15.11 -19.42
C TRP A 324 -9.19 14.98 -20.95
N ASN A 325 -10.26 15.37 -21.66
CA ASN A 325 -10.27 15.38 -23.12
C ASN A 325 -9.31 16.42 -23.73
N MET A 326 -9.10 17.57 -23.06
CA MET A 326 -8.06 18.53 -23.44
C MET A 326 -6.65 17.97 -23.22
N TYR A 327 -6.39 17.42 -22.03
CA TYR A 327 -5.08 16.82 -21.73
C TYR A 327 -4.77 15.66 -22.66
N LYS A 328 -5.75 14.82 -22.99
CA LYS A 328 -5.60 13.76 -23.99
C LYS A 328 -5.04 14.30 -25.32
N GLU A 329 -5.57 15.42 -25.80
CA GLU A 329 -5.14 16.05 -27.05
C GLU A 329 -3.74 16.65 -26.94
N GLN A 330 -3.49 17.46 -25.89
CA GLN A 330 -2.21 18.14 -25.68
C GLN A 330 -1.04 17.16 -25.55
N PHE A 331 -1.27 16.01 -24.93
CA PHE A 331 -0.24 14.98 -24.73
C PHE A 331 -0.18 13.94 -25.86
N GLY A 332 -0.98 14.10 -26.92
CA GLY A 332 -0.97 13.21 -28.10
C GLY A 332 -1.45 11.80 -27.79
N LEU A 333 -2.39 11.63 -26.87
CA LEU A 333 -2.97 10.35 -26.46
C LEU A 333 -4.18 9.99 -27.33
N TYR A 334 -4.04 10.03 -28.66
CA TYR A 334 -5.19 9.92 -29.58
C TYR A 334 -5.98 8.62 -29.44
N ASP A 335 -5.30 7.51 -29.17
CA ASP A 335 -5.87 6.16 -29.03
C ASP A 335 -6.46 5.85 -27.65
N TRP A 336 -6.54 6.86 -26.78
CA TRP A 336 -7.08 6.74 -25.43
C TRP A 336 -8.55 7.15 -25.35
N GLU A 337 -9.30 6.61 -24.39
CA GLU A 337 -10.69 7.01 -24.14
C GLU A 337 -10.89 7.57 -22.74
N VAL A 338 -11.83 8.52 -22.59
CA VAL A 338 -12.18 9.15 -21.30
C VAL A 338 -13.60 8.74 -20.92
N TRP A 339 -13.76 8.19 -19.71
CA TRP A 339 -15.01 7.65 -19.19
C TRP A 339 -15.33 8.21 -17.80
N SER A 340 -16.63 8.28 -17.52
CA SER A 340 -17.17 8.71 -16.23
C SER A 340 -17.14 7.60 -15.20
N LEU A 341 -16.89 7.95 -13.93
CA LEU A 341 -17.09 7.05 -12.79
C LEU A 341 -18.51 6.47 -12.69
N GLY A 342 -19.51 7.14 -13.28
CA GLY A 342 -20.90 6.67 -13.31
C GLY A 342 -21.16 5.56 -14.35
N ASP A 343 -20.26 5.37 -15.32
CA ASP A 343 -20.48 4.51 -16.49
C ASP A 343 -19.64 3.22 -16.47
N LEU A 344 -19.19 2.78 -15.28
CA LEU A 344 -18.28 1.63 -15.14
C LEU A 344 -18.86 0.32 -15.69
N GLU A 345 -20.16 0.07 -15.52
CA GLU A 345 -20.80 -1.15 -16.03
C GLU A 345 -20.74 -1.18 -17.56
N LYS A 346 -21.07 -0.05 -18.21
CA LYS A 346 -21.00 0.12 -19.66
C LYS A 346 -19.56 0.02 -20.16
N LEU A 347 -18.60 0.62 -19.46
CA LEU A 347 -17.19 0.52 -19.79
C LEU A 347 -16.71 -0.95 -19.75
N GLN A 348 -17.10 -1.71 -18.72
CA GLN A 348 -16.74 -3.12 -18.61
C GLN A 348 -17.25 -3.94 -19.81
N GLU A 349 -18.48 -3.69 -20.28
CA GLU A 349 -19.04 -4.35 -21.48
C GLU A 349 -18.29 -3.96 -22.76
N VAL A 350 -17.96 -2.68 -22.92
CA VAL A 350 -17.23 -2.16 -24.09
C VAL A 350 -15.79 -2.70 -24.11
N MET A 351 -15.14 -2.84 -22.96
CA MET A 351 -13.80 -3.45 -22.85
C MET A 351 -13.75 -4.91 -23.28
N LYS A 352 -14.83 -5.67 -23.09
CA LYS A 352 -14.91 -7.06 -23.57
C LYS A 352 -15.13 -7.17 -25.08
N THR A 353 -15.73 -6.15 -25.70
CA THR A 353 -16.17 -6.23 -27.10
C THR A 353 -15.30 -5.41 -28.04
N LYS A 354 -15.19 -4.10 -27.79
CA LYS A 354 -14.55 -3.12 -28.69
C LYS A 354 -13.16 -2.68 -28.25
N LEU A 355 -12.88 -2.70 -26.95
CA LEU A 355 -11.65 -2.16 -26.34
C LEU A 355 -10.76 -3.26 -25.72
N ARG A 356 -10.57 -4.37 -26.45
CA ARG A 356 -9.83 -5.55 -25.96
C ARG A 356 -8.33 -5.31 -25.79
N ASP A 357 -7.78 -4.40 -26.59
CA ASP A 357 -6.36 -4.08 -26.68
C ASP A 357 -5.93 -2.92 -25.77
N ILE A 358 -6.84 -2.41 -24.93
CA ILE A 358 -6.49 -1.48 -23.85
C ILE A 358 -5.52 -2.19 -22.90
N GLU A 359 -4.40 -1.55 -22.57
CA GLU A 359 -3.41 -2.11 -21.65
C GLU A 359 -3.24 -1.27 -20.39
N VAL A 360 -3.65 0.00 -20.41
CA VAL A 360 -3.45 0.96 -19.31
C VAL A 360 -4.78 1.55 -18.85
N VAL A 361 -4.97 1.67 -17.53
CA VAL A 361 -6.13 2.31 -16.91
C VAL A 361 -5.64 3.39 -15.95
N ILE A 362 -6.02 4.65 -16.20
CA ILE A 362 -5.80 5.76 -15.28
C ILE A 362 -7.11 6.01 -14.53
N ILE A 363 -7.05 6.10 -13.21
CA ILE A 363 -8.21 6.34 -12.35
C ILE A 363 -7.97 7.61 -11.56
N ASP A 364 -8.71 8.66 -11.87
CA ASP A 364 -8.71 9.90 -11.12
C ASP A 364 -9.68 9.82 -9.93
N GLU A 365 -9.32 10.48 -8.83
CA GLU A 365 -10.00 10.40 -7.54
C GLU A 365 -10.26 8.94 -7.08
N ALA A 366 -9.21 8.10 -7.19
CA ALA A 366 -9.24 6.67 -6.85
C ALA A 366 -9.72 6.39 -5.41
N HIS A 367 -9.65 7.39 -4.54
CA HIS A 367 -10.15 7.38 -3.18
C HIS A 367 -11.65 7.02 -3.04
N ARG A 368 -12.42 7.12 -4.12
CA ARG A 368 -13.84 6.72 -4.19
C ARG A 368 -14.04 5.20 -4.19
N PHE A 369 -13.00 4.40 -4.48
CA PHE A 369 -13.06 2.94 -4.62
C PHE A 369 -12.42 2.16 -3.46
N ARG A 370 -12.71 2.57 -2.22
CA ARG A 370 -12.13 1.94 -1.02
C ARG A 370 -12.95 0.77 -0.48
N ASN A 371 -14.23 0.67 -0.84
CA ASN A 371 -15.15 -0.35 -0.35
C ASN A 371 -15.29 -1.51 -1.36
N GLN A 372 -14.69 -2.67 -1.04
CA GLN A 372 -14.66 -3.86 -1.91
C GLN A 372 -16.02 -4.55 -2.05
N ASP A 373 -16.96 -4.17 -1.21
CA ASP A 373 -18.28 -4.77 -1.12
C ASP A 373 -19.31 -4.09 -2.03
N THR A 374 -18.86 -3.17 -2.88
CA THR A 374 -19.71 -2.43 -3.81
C THR A 374 -19.60 -2.98 -5.22
N LYS A 375 -20.72 -2.97 -5.95
CA LYS A 375 -20.75 -3.35 -7.38
C LYS A 375 -19.81 -2.48 -8.22
N SER A 376 -19.75 -1.18 -7.95
CA SER A 376 -18.84 -0.25 -8.65
C SER A 376 -17.37 -0.65 -8.51
N TYR A 377 -16.96 -1.10 -7.32
CA TYR A 377 -15.60 -1.61 -7.09
C TYR A 377 -15.37 -2.93 -7.86
N GLU A 378 -16.34 -3.85 -7.87
CA GLU A 378 -16.22 -5.09 -8.64
C GLU A 378 -16.03 -4.80 -10.14
N CYS A 379 -16.86 -3.95 -10.74
CA CYS A 379 -16.72 -3.54 -12.13
C CYS A 379 -15.34 -2.94 -12.40
N LEU A 380 -14.87 -2.04 -11.54
CA LEU A 380 -13.55 -1.43 -11.66
C LEU A 380 -12.42 -2.46 -11.55
N LYS A 381 -12.52 -3.40 -10.60
CA LYS A 381 -11.52 -4.46 -10.40
C LYS A 381 -11.43 -5.36 -11.63
N ASN A 382 -12.57 -5.65 -12.26
CA ASN A 382 -12.61 -6.41 -13.51
C ASN A 382 -12.02 -5.63 -14.69
N ILE A 383 -12.28 -4.32 -14.78
CA ILE A 383 -11.66 -3.41 -15.77
C ILE A 383 -10.13 -3.38 -15.62
N CYS A 384 -9.63 -3.30 -14.39
CA CYS A 384 -8.20 -3.22 -14.08
C CYS A 384 -7.43 -4.54 -14.27
N ARG A 385 -8.15 -5.64 -14.50
CA ARG A 385 -7.58 -6.98 -14.47
C ARG A 385 -6.60 -7.21 -15.62
N ASN A 386 -5.40 -7.67 -15.32
CA ASN A 386 -4.31 -7.83 -16.28
C ASN A 386 -3.93 -6.54 -17.03
N LYS A 387 -4.16 -5.36 -16.44
CA LYS A 387 -3.81 -4.04 -16.99
C LYS A 387 -2.78 -3.33 -16.11
N ILE A 388 -2.10 -2.35 -16.69
CA ILE A 388 -1.31 -1.36 -15.94
C ILE A 388 -2.28 -0.36 -15.32
N VAL A 389 -2.22 -0.14 -14.01
CA VAL A 389 -3.15 0.75 -13.29
C VAL A 389 -2.42 1.94 -12.69
N VAL A 390 -2.86 3.16 -13.04
CA VAL A 390 -2.36 4.40 -12.45
C VAL A 390 -3.47 5.04 -11.62
N LEU A 391 -3.31 5.05 -10.30
CA LEU A 391 -4.27 5.64 -9.37
C LEU A 391 -3.85 7.06 -9.02
N LEU A 392 -4.74 8.04 -9.21
CA LEU A 392 -4.52 9.42 -8.77
C LEU A 392 -5.38 9.67 -7.54
N THR A 393 -4.73 10.05 -6.43
CA THR A 393 -5.47 10.46 -5.22
C THR A 393 -4.56 11.25 -4.31
N ALA A 394 -4.98 12.44 -3.87
CA ALA A 394 -4.24 13.18 -2.84
C ALA A 394 -4.28 12.49 -1.46
N THR A 395 -5.23 11.57 -1.23
CA THR A 395 -5.40 10.86 0.05
C THR A 395 -5.71 9.38 -0.17
N PRO A 396 -4.70 8.50 -0.23
CA PRO A 396 -4.95 7.07 -0.41
C PRO A 396 -5.63 6.42 0.83
N PHE A 397 -5.51 7.00 2.03
CA PHE A 397 -6.07 6.47 3.29
C PHE A 397 -7.17 7.39 3.86
N ASN A 398 -8.25 6.84 4.44
CA ASN A 398 -9.33 7.67 5.00
C ASN A 398 -10.08 7.11 6.20
N ASN A 399 -10.31 5.81 6.37
CA ASN A 399 -11.09 5.35 7.54
C ASN A 399 -10.47 4.12 8.21
N ARG A 400 -9.98 3.15 7.43
CA ARG A 400 -9.51 1.87 7.96
C ARG A 400 -8.33 1.32 7.15
N PRO A 401 -7.48 0.45 7.76
CA PRO A 401 -6.45 -0.29 7.02
C PRO A 401 -6.99 -1.02 5.77
N GLY A 402 -8.22 -1.52 5.83
CA GLY A 402 -8.86 -2.19 4.69
C GLY A 402 -9.01 -1.32 3.43
N ASP A 403 -9.11 0.00 3.58
CA ASP A 403 -9.27 0.93 2.46
C ASP A 403 -8.06 0.91 1.51
N ILE A 404 -6.86 0.84 2.08
CA ILE A 404 -5.61 0.73 1.31
C ILE A 404 -5.56 -0.61 0.59
N LEU A 405 -5.92 -1.70 1.28
CA LEU A 405 -5.91 -3.02 0.68
C LEU A 405 -6.80 -3.06 -0.57
N SER A 406 -7.92 -2.35 -0.57
CA SER A 406 -8.80 -2.21 -1.74
C SER A 406 -8.11 -1.52 -2.91
N LEU A 407 -7.40 -0.41 -2.68
CA LEU A 407 -6.66 0.27 -3.75
C LEU A 407 -5.51 -0.59 -4.29
N LEU A 408 -4.74 -1.22 -3.40
CA LEU A 408 -3.64 -2.12 -3.77
C LEU A 408 -4.16 -3.32 -4.58
N LYS A 409 -5.31 -3.88 -4.18
CA LYS A 409 -5.96 -5.00 -4.88
C LYS A 409 -6.25 -4.70 -6.34
N LEU A 410 -6.35 -3.45 -6.79
CA LEU A 410 -6.62 -3.15 -8.20
C LEU A 410 -5.49 -3.62 -9.14
N PHE A 411 -4.24 -3.61 -8.68
CA PHE A 411 -3.07 -3.96 -9.51
C PHE A 411 -2.06 -4.94 -8.86
N ILE A 412 -2.20 -5.21 -7.55
CA ILE A 412 -1.37 -6.16 -6.81
C ILE A 412 -2.17 -7.42 -6.50
N THR A 413 -1.54 -8.58 -6.71
CA THR A 413 -2.06 -9.88 -6.24
C THR A 413 -1.81 -10.04 -4.73
N PRO A 414 -2.84 -10.04 -3.88
CA PRO A 414 -2.67 -9.91 -2.44
C PRO A 414 -1.97 -11.09 -1.75
N LYS A 415 -2.29 -12.34 -2.11
CA LYS A 415 -1.72 -13.55 -1.46
C LYS A 415 -0.41 -14.04 -2.09
N LYS A 416 0.10 -13.34 -3.12
CA LYS A 416 1.44 -13.51 -3.70
C LYS A 416 2.12 -12.16 -3.90
N SER A 417 2.02 -11.30 -2.89
CA SER A 417 2.45 -9.91 -3.02
C SER A 417 3.98 -9.77 -3.06
N VAL A 418 4.47 -8.94 -3.99
CA VAL A 418 5.89 -8.62 -4.17
C VAL A 418 6.34 -7.48 -3.24
N ILE A 419 5.40 -6.64 -2.83
CA ILE A 419 5.63 -5.46 -2.00
C ILE A 419 5.80 -5.78 -0.51
N THR A 420 5.68 -7.05 -0.12
CA THR A 420 5.93 -7.52 1.25
C THR A 420 6.91 -8.69 1.26
N LEU A 421 7.67 -8.83 2.35
CA LEU A 421 8.52 -10.01 2.59
C LEU A 421 7.66 -11.28 2.68
N GLU A 422 6.64 -11.22 3.52
CA GLU A 422 5.59 -12.23 3.65
C GLU A 422 4.69 -12.17 2.41
N ASN A 423 4.52 -13.27 1.69
CA ASN A 423 3.78 -13.25 0.41
C ASN A 423 2.26 -12.97 0.56
N ASN A 424 1.72 -12.72 1.76
CA ASN A 424 0.27 -12.53 1.99
C ASN A 424 -0.09 -11.17 2.62
N LEU A 425 -0.45 -10.22 1.75
CA LEU A 425 -0.90 -8.89 2.10
C LEU A 425 -2.25 -8.90 2.86
N VAL A 426 -3.15 -9.84 2.52
CA VAL A 426 -4.50 -9.91 3.12
C VAL A 426 -4.41 -10.16 4.62
N ASP A 427 -3.56 -11.12 5.03
CA ASP A 427 -3.42 -11.48 6.44
C ASP A 427 -2.74 -10.34 7.23
N LYS A 428 -1.75 -9.67 6.65
CA LYS A 428 -1.11 -8.49 7.25
C LYS A 428 -2.11 -7.37 7.50
N PHE A 429 -2.98 -7.06 6.53
CA PHE A 429 -4.04 -6.06 6.70
C PHE A 429 -5.17 -6.51 7.64
N LYS A 430 -5.46 -7.82 7.75
CA LYS A 430 -6.36 -8.37 8.78
C LYS A 430 -5.80 -8.12 10.19
N ILE A 431 -4.50 -8.32 10.40
CA ILE A 431 -3.82 -8.01 11.67
C ILE A 431 -3.89 -6.51 11.97
N PHE A 432 -3.57 -5.67 10.98
CA PHE A 432 -3.64 -4.22 11.13
C PHE A 432 -5.04 -3.75 11.51
N LYS A 433 -6.07 -4.29 10.85
CA LYS A 433 -7.47 -4.02 11.18
C LYS A 433 -7.80 -4.44 12.62
N GLY A 434 -7.39 -5.64 13.05
CA GLY A 434 -7.65 -6.11 14.42
C GLY A 434 -7.00 -5.24 15.49
N ILE A 435 -5.78 -4.76 15.26
CA ILE A 435 -5.10 -3.83 16.18
C ILE A 435 -5.80 -2.46 16.16
N PHE A 436 -6.10 -1.94 14.97
CA PHE A 436 -6.82 -0.68 14.79
C PHE A 436 -8.15 -0.67 15.54
N ASP A 437 -8.99 -1.69 15.33
CA ASP A 437 -10.32 -1.78 15.92
C ASP A 437 -10.24 -1.86 17.45
N ARG A 438 -9.26 -2.59 18.01
CA ARG A 438 -9.03 -2.66 19.46
C ARG A 438 -8.57 -1.32 20.03
N LEU A 439 -7.58 -0.66 19.41
CA LEU A 439 -7.10 0.65 19.86
C LEU A 439 -8.23 1.70 19.82
N ALA A 440 -9.02 1.72 18.74
CA ALA A 440 -10.17 2.60 18.60
C ALA A 440 -11.23 2.31 19.67
N TYR A 441 -11.51 1.02 19.96
CA TYR A 441 -12.45 0.63 21.01
C TYR A 441 -11.98 1.09 22.39
N ILE A 442 -10.69 0.91 22.72
CA ILE A 442 -10.12 1.35 23.99
C ILE A 442 -10.26 2.87 24.11
N LYS A 443 -9.80 3.62 23.10
CA LYS A 443 -9.89 5.09 23.09
C LYS A 443 -11.31 5.59 23.24
N LYS A 444 -12.30 4.88 22.68
CA LYS A 444 -13.72 5.27 22.77
C LYS A 444 -14.35 4.96 24.12
N TYR A 445 -14.00 3.84 24.76
CA TYR A 445 -14.77 3.32 25.90
C TYR A 445 -13.99 3.21 27.21
N TRP A 446 -12.72 3.66 27.28
CA TRP A 446 -11.95 3.60 28.53
C TRP A 446 -12.59 4.42 29.67
N ASN A 447 -13.23 5.56 29.36
CA ASN A 447 -13.96 6.40 30.32
C ASN A 447 -15.49 6.30 30.16
N SER A 448 -16.00 5.19 29.63
CA SER A 448 -17.43 5.00 29.41
C SER A 448 -18.17 4.80 30.74
N PRO A 449 -19.32 5.46 30.97
CA PRO A 449 -20.16 5.22 32.15
C PRO A 449 -20.77 3.81 32.16
N ASN A 450 -20.84 3.14 31.00
CA ASN A 450 -21.22 1.74 30.90
C ASN A 450 -20.05 0.82 31.31
N TYR A 451 -20.20 0.14 32.45
CA TYR A 451 -19.21 -0.77 33.03
C TYR A 451 -18.77 -1.91 32.09
N GLN A 452 -19.69 -2.54 31.35
CA GLN A 452 -19.35 -3.63 30.44
C GLN A 452 -18.46 -3.15 29.29
N LYS A 453 -18.78 -1.97 28.72
CA LYS A 453 -17.98 -1.38 27.64
C LYS A 453 -16.58 -0.99 28.13
N GLN A 454 -16.50 -0.44 29.35
CA GLN A 454 -15.23 -0.09 30.00
C GLN A 454 -14.37 -1.32 30.29
N GLN A 455 -14.93 -2.37 30.89
CA GLN A 455 -14.19 -3.61 31.16
C GLN A 455 -13.67 -4.27 29.88
N LYS A 456 -14.47 -4.24 28.80
CA LYS A 456 -14.03 -4.72 27.49
C LYS A 456 -12.86 -3.89 26.94
N ALA A 457 -12.86 -2.57 27.14
CA ALA A 457 -11.72 -1.72 26.80
C ALA A 457 -10.46 -2.09 27.59
N TYR A 458 -10.57 -2.31 28.91
CA TYR A 458 -9.43 -2.72 29.73
C TYR A 458 -8.89 -4.10 29.34
N ASN A 459 -9.77 -5.06 29.02
CA ASN A 459 -9.36 -6.37 28.50
C ASN A 459 -8.63 -6.26 27.15
N TYR A 460 -9.08 -5.39 26.25
CA TYR A 460 -8.37 -5.13 25.00
C TYR A 460 -7.01 -4.47 25.23
N TYR A 461 -6.90 -3.56 26.18
CA TYR A 461 -5.62 -2.97 26.57
C TYR A 461 -4.66 -4.04 27.09
N LYS A 462 -5.11 -4.85 28.06
CA LYS A 462 -4.34 -5.97 28.61
C LYS A 462 -3.90 -6.97 27.55
N THR A 463 -4.76 -7.26 26.57
CA THR A 463 -4.43 -8.14 25.44
C THR A 463 -3.37 -7.54 24.52
N LEU A 464 -3.38 -6.23 24.30
CA LEU A 464 -2.44 -5.55 23.40
C LEU A 464 -1.08 -5.29 24.03
N PHE A 465 -1.05 -4.95 25.32
CA PHE A 465 0.16 -4.48 26.01
C PHE A 465 0.70 -5.47 27.04
N GLY A 466 -0.10 -6.44 27.50
CA GLY A 466 0.29 -7.38 28.55
C GLY A 466 0.34 -6.80 29.96
N GLU A 467 -0.18 -5.58 30.15
CA GLU A 467 -0.22 -4.83 31.41
C GLU A 467 -1.63 -4.31 31.68
N GLU A 468 -1.92 -4.00 32.95
CA GLU A 468 -3.20 -3.41 33.37
C GLU A 468 -3.31 -1.94 32.93
N PHE A 469 -4.54 -1.48 32.71
CA PHE A 469 -4.81 -0.11 32.29
C PHE A 469 -4.57 0.87 33.45
N MET A 470 -3.52 1.70 33.37
CA MET A 470 -3.21 2.73 34.37
C MET A 470 -2.91 4.09 33.73
N LEU A 471 -3.61 5.14 34.17
CA LEU A 471 -3.40 6.52 33.68
C LEU A 471 -2.19 7.18 34.37
N PRO A 472 -1.43 8.07 33.69
CA PRO A 472 -1.57 8.48 32.29
C PRO A 472 -0.86 7.55 31.29
N ARG A 473 -0.01 6.62 31.79
CA ARG A 473 0.85 5.72 30.99
C ARG A 473 0.10 4.93 29.92
N ALA A 474 -1.13 4.49 30.20
CA ALA A 474 -1.93 3.73 29.25
C ALA A 474 -2.25 4.50 27.96
N LEU A 475 -2.57 5.79 28.09
CA LEU A 475 -2.85 6.64 26.93
C LEU A 475 -1.59 6.88 26.08
N GLU A 476 -0.43 7.04 26.73
CA GLU A 476 0.87 7.17 26.05
C GLU A 476 1.29 5.88 25.31
N ARG A 477 1.01 4.71 25.90
CA ARG A 477 1.23 3.40 25.25
C ARG A 477 0.32 3.20 24.03
N ILE A 478 -0.96 3.57 24.15
CA ILE A 478 -1.92 3.57 23.04
C ILE A 478 -1.44 4.50 21.92
N LYS A 479 -0.97 5.70 22.28
CA LYS A 479 -0.37 6.68 21.36
C LYS A 479 0.77 6.09 20.56
N THR A 480 1.77 5.56 21.28
CA THR A 480 2.98 4.99 20.67
C THR A 480 2.63 3.81 19.77
N ARG A 481 1.71 2.95 20.19
CA ARG A 481 1.28 1.79 19.40
C ARG A 481 0.51 2.18 18.14
N ALA A 482 -0.30 3.23 18.19
CA ALA A 482 -1.01 3.74 17.03
C ALA A 482 -0.07 4.37 16.00
N LYS A 483 0.90 5.19 16.45
CA LYS A 483 1.96 5.72 15.58
C LYS A 483 2.72 4.59 14.88
N TYR A 484 3.10 3.56 15.65
CA TYR A 484 3.77 2.39 15.10
C TYR A 484 2.91 1.62 14.09
N LEU A 485 1.64 1.34 14.39
CA LEU A 485 0.74 0.67 13.44
C LEU A 485 0.63 1.45 12.12
N ALA A 486 0.56 2.77 12.22
CA ALA A 486 0.40 3.61 11.06
C ALA A 486 1.65 3.62 10.17
N ARG A 487 2.84 3.66 10.79
CA ARG A 487 4.11 3.45 10.09
C ARG A 487 4.17 2.12 9.36
N GLN A 488 3.80 1.02 10.02
CA GLN A 488 3.78 -0.31 9.40
C GLN A 488 2.86 -0.39 8.17
N ILE A 489 1.75 0.35 8.16
CA ILE A 489 0.86 0.42 6.99
C ILE A 489 1.51 1.28 5.89
N ARG A 490 2.19 2.38 6.24
CA ARG A 490 2.91 3.24 5.29
C ARG A 490 4.00 2.47 4.56
N ASP A 491 4.82 1.72 5.29
CA ASP A 491 5.92 0.92 4.74
C ASP A 491 5.44 -0.10 3.70
N VAL A 492 4.17 -0.50 3.77
CA VAL A 492 3.56 -1.44 2.81
C VAL A 492 3.13 -0.73 1.52
N ILE A 493 2.69 0.53 1.58
CA ILE A 493 2.24 1.28 0.39
C ILE A 493 3.34 2.10 -0.29
N GLU A 494 4.38 2.49 0.45
CA GLU A 494 5.50 3.29 -0.03
C GLU A 494 6.09 2.81 -1.37
N PRO A 495 6.29 1.50 -1.63
CA PRO A 495 6.91 1.01 -2.86
C PRO A 495 6.11 1.28 -4.14
N VAL A 496 4.81 1.51 -3.98
CA VAL A 496 3.87 1.70 -5.08
C VAL A 496 3.26 3.09 -5.05
N THR A 497 3.72 3.97 -4.15
CA THR A 497 3.14 5.30 -3.94
C THR A 497 4.20 6.37 -4.13
N ILE A 498 3.93 7.32 -5.01
CA ILE A 498 4.73 8.54 -5.17
C ILE A 498 4.00 9.66 -4.47
N ARG A 499 4.63 10.22 -3.44
CA ARG A 499 4.06 11.31 -2.66
C ARG A 499 5.14 12.30 -2.27
N ARG A 500 4.89 13.57 -2.59
CA ARG A 500 5.66 14.73 -2.14
C ARG A 500 4.73 15.74 -1.49
N ASN A 501 5.16 16.29 -0.36
CA ASN A 501 4.51 17.42 0.27
C ASN A 501 5.15 18.75 -0.17
N ARG A 502 4.65 19.89 0.32
CA ARG A 502 5.17 21.20 -0.09
C ARG A 502 6.52 21.47 0.55
N LEU A 503 6.73 21.06 1.80
CA LEU A 503 8.02 21.18 2.47
C LEU A 503 9.12 20.38 1.77
N ASP A 504 8.81 19.20 1.23
CA ASP A 504 9.74 18.40 0.43
C ASP A 504 10.25 19.19 -0.76
N LEU A 505 9.39 19.97 -1.44
CA LEU A 505 9.80 20.81 -2.56
C LEU A 505 10.71 21.97 -2.11
N GLU A 506 10.47 22.53 -0.92
CA GLU A 506 11.29 23.62 -0.36
C GLU A 506 12.66 23.16 0.17
N LEU A 507 12.70 21.99 0.81
CA LEU A 507 13.89 21.43 1.46
C LEU A 507 14.76 20.63 0.51
N ASN A 508 14.19 20.03 -0.54
CA ASN A 508 14.95 19.25 -1.51
C ASN A 508 15.87 20.16 -2.35
N PRO A 509 17.20 19.91 -2.38
CA PRO A 509 18.15 20.75 -3.12
C PRO A 509 17.85 20.87 -4.61
N TYR A 510 17.23 19.85 -5.21
CA TYR A 510 16.90 19.82 -6.64
C TYR A 510 15.64 20.64 -6.97
N TYR A 511 14.69 20.76 -6.04
CA TYR A 511 13.38 21.38 -6.29
C TYR A 511 13.23 22.78 -5.68
N ARG A 512 14.10 23.16 -4.72
CA ARG A 512 13.98 24.41 -3.93
C ARG A 512 13.80 25.68 -4.75
N LYS A 513 14.33 25.74 -5.97
CA LYS A 513 14.15 26.89 -6.87
C LYS A 513 12.72 26.97 -7.43
N GLU A 514 12.12 25.82 -7.73
CA GLU A 514 10.77 25.65 -8.30
C GLU A 514 9.68 25.90 -7.25
N ALA A 515 9.96 25.62 -5.98
CA ALA A 515 9.00 25.87 -4.89
C ALA A 515 8.59 27.36 -4.76
N ARG A 516 9.38 28.30 -5.29
CA ARG A 516 9.07 29.74 -5.27
C ARG A 516 7.87 30.13 -6.14
N ASP A 517 7.49 29.26 -7.07
CA ASP A 517 6.34 29.46 -7.96
C ASP A 517 5.00 29.18 -7.26
N LEU A 518 5.04 28.59 -6.05
CA LEU A 518 3.85 28.43 -5.20
C LEU A 518 3.55 29.71 -4.41
N SER A 519 2.26 29.91 -4.13
CA SER A 519 1.81 31.01 -3.27
C SER A 519 1.92 30.59 -1.80
N ARG A 520 2.31 31.51 -0.93
CA ARG A 520 2.31 31.26 0.52
C ARG A 520 0.88 31.33 1.04
N VAL A 521 0.47 30.35 1.82
CA VAL A 521 -0.83 30.37 2.49
C VAL A 521 -0.68 31.14 3.81
N ALA A 522 -1.51 32.16 4.04
CA ALA A 522 -1.54 32.83 5.34
C ALA A 522 -2.28 31.98 6.37
N ASP A 523 -2.03 32.22 7.66
CA ASP A 523 -2.79 31.56 8.73
C ASP A 523 -4.31 31.82 8.54
N PRO A 524 -5.14 30.76 8.52
CA PRO A 524 -6.58 30.89 8.31
C PRO A 524 -7.24 31.83 9.33
N LYS A 525 -8.23 32.60 8.85
CA LYS A 525 -8.96 33.58 9.67
C LYS A 525 -10.37 33.10 9.95
N GLU A 526 -10.80 33.23 11.19
CA GLU A 526 -12.17 32.96 11.58
C GLU A 526 -13.05 34.20 11.41
N TRP A 527 -14.25 34.01 10.86
CA TRP A 527 -15.30 35.03 10.84
C TRP A 527 -16.42 34.64 11.79
N PHE A 528 -16.55 35.43 12.86
CA PHE A 528 -17.58 35.25 13.89
C PHE A 528 -18.91 35.86 13.47
N PHE A 529 -20.00 35.20 13.83
CA PHE A 529 -21.35 35.73 13.78
C PHE A 529 -21.98 35.57 15.16
N GLU A 530 -22.83 36.52 15.53
CA GLU A 530 -23.51 36.54 16.83
C GLU A 530 -24.97 36.16 16.63
N LEU A 531 -25.48 35.34 17.54
CA LEU A 531 -26.90 35.00 17.60
C LEU A 531 -27.60 35.93 18.58
N THR A 532 -28.79 36.40 18.21
CA THR A 532 -29.71 37.01 19.18
C THR A 532 -30.14 35.98 20.24
N LYS A 533 -30.66 36.43 21.37
CA LYS A 533 -31.13 35.53 22.44
C LYS A 533 -32.17 34.53 21.93
N GLU A 534 -33.17 35.00 21.19
CA GLU A 534 -34.22 34.15 20.61
C GLU A 534 -33.65 33.12 19.61
N GLN A 535 -32.65 33.51 18.81
CA GLN A 535 -31.95 32.59 17.93
C GLN A 535 -31.16 31.55 18.72
N SER A 536 -30.44 31.95 19.77
CA SER A 536 -29.69 31.04 20.64
C SER A 536 -30.60 30.01 21.31
N ASP A 537 -31.77 30.45 21.82
CA ASP A 537 -32.74 29.56 22.45
C ASP A 537 -33.29 28.54 21.44
N PHE A 538 -33.60 28.97 20.20
CA PHE A 538 -34.00 28.05 19.13
C PHE A 538 -32.87 27.08 18.75
N TYR A 539 -31.61 27.53 18.74
CA TYR A 539 -30.45 26.66 18.54
C TYR A 539 -30.37 25.58 19.65
N ASP A 540 -30.57 25.97 20.92
CA ASP A 540 -30.62 25.02 22.04
C ASP A 540 -31.72 23.98 21.86
N ASP A 541 -32.92 24.40 21.45
CA ASP A 541 -34.06 23.48 21.23
C ASP A 541 -33.76 22.48 20.10
N VAL A 542 -33.25 22.94 18.96
CA VAL A 542 -32.91 22.05 17.83
C VAL A 542 -31.89 21.00 18.24
N ILE A 543 -30.87 21.42 18.98
CA ILE A 543 -29.74 20.59 19.35
C ILE A 543 -30.14 19.64 20.50
N LYS A 544 -30.61 20.17 21.63
CA LYS A 544 -30.78 19.40 22.88
C LYS A 544 -32.16 18.76 23.03
N LEU A 545 -33.19 19.28 22.37
CA LEU A 545 -34.56 18.82 22.55
C LEU A 545 -35.07 18.06 21.32
N TYR A 546 -34.92 18.61 20.13
CA TYR A 546 -35.49 18.04 18.91
C TYR A 546 -34.68 16.84 18.41
N PHE A 547 -33.37 17.01 18.20
CA PHE A 547 -32.49 16.00 17.59
C PHE A 547 -31.43 15.41 18.56
N ALA A 548 -31.64 15.51 19.87
CA ALA A 548 -30.88 14.76 20.86
C ALA A 548 -31.13 13.24 20.75
N ASP A 549 -30.31 12.43 21.42
CA ASP A 549 -30.51 10.98 21.41
C ASP A 549 -31.84 10.66 22.11
N PRO A 550 -32.64 9.70 21.64
CA PRO A 550 -33.84 9.28 22.36
C PRO A 550 -33.57 8.83 23.80
N GLU A 551 -32.38 8.27 24.07
CA GLU A 551 -31.95 7.91 25.42
C GLU A 551 -31.69 9.15 26.30
N ASP A 552 -31.37 10.29 25.68
CA ASP A 552 -31.12 11.58 26.32
C ASP A 552 -32.36 12.51 26.30
N GLY A 553 -33.54 11.99 25.90
CA GLY A 553 -34.79 12.76 25.87
C GLY A 553 -35.15 13.42 24.53
N GLY A 554 -34.45 13.08 23.44
CA GLY A 554 -34.74 13.60 22.09
C GLY A 554 -36.16 13.33 21.59
N ARG A 555 -36.78 14.34 20.98
CA ARG A 555 -38.17 14.27 20.46
C ARG A 555 -38.28 13.56 19.11
N PHE A 556 -37.26 13.66 18.24
CA PHE A 556 -37.27 12.98 16.94
C PHE A 556 -37.14 11.46 17.10
N LYS A 557 -38.20 10.71 16.77
CA LYS A 557 -38.26 9.26 16.89
C LYS A 557 -37.69 8.58 15.66
N GLY A 558 -37.85 9.16 14.47
CA GLY A 558 -37.34 8.60 13.22
C GLY A 558 -37.86 7.18 12.96
N ALA A 559 -39.14 6.93 13.26
CA ALA A 559 -39.72 5.58 13.29
C ALA A 559 -39.51 4.81 11.98
N ILE A 560 -39.69 5.49 10.84
CA ILE A 560 -39.52 4.92 9.49
C ILE A 560 -38.10 4.40 9.24
N TYR A 561 -37.10 4.85 9.99
CA TYR A 561 -35.70 4.44 9.83
C TYR A 561 -35.31 3.24 10.70
N ARG A 562 -36.15 2.88 11.67
CA ARG A 562 -35.90 1.79 12.64
C ARG A 562 -37.10 0.84 12.86
N PRO A 563 -37.78 0.35 11.81
CA PRO A 563 -38.95 -0.52 11.94
C PRO A 563 -38.70 -1.82 12.72
N PHE A 564 -37.47 -2.35 12.77
CA PHE A 564 -37.13 -3.59 13.47
C PHE A 564 -37.39 -3.50 14.99
N GLU A 565 -37.18 -2.32 15.59
CA GLU A 565 -37.46 -2.05 17.00
C GLU A 565 -38.96 -2.18 17.34
N TYR A 566 -39.84 -2.03 16.35
CA TYR A 566 -41.30 -2.15 16.50
C TYR A 566 -41.84 -3.53 16.09
N GLU A 567 -41.11 -4.24 15.21
CA GLU A 567 -41.39 -5.62 14.80
C GLU A 567 -41.05 -6.64 15.92
N THR A 568 -39.97 -6.40 16.66
CA THR A 568 -39.37 -7.38 17.60
C THR A 568 -39.65 -7.03 19.07
N GLU A 569 -39.66 -8.03 19.96
CA GLU A 569 -39.76 -7.83 21.42
C GLU A 569 -38.55 -7.05 21.95
N ARG A 570 -38.80 -5.96 22.69
CA ARG A 570 -37.73 -5.12 23.27
C ARG A 570 -36.81 -5.89 24.22
N GLU A 571 -37.35 -6.87 24.95
CA GLU A 571 -36.56 -7.73 25.84
C GLU A 571 -35.48 -8.53 25.11
N LYS A 572 -35.71 -8.95 23.85
CA LYS A 572 -34.70 -9.65 23.05
C LYS A 572 -33.53 -8.74 22.67
N ILE A 573 -33.81 -7.45 22.46
CA ILE A 573 -32.82 -6.43 22.12
C ILE A 573 -31.98 -6.08 23.35
N THR A 574 -32.61 -5.92 24.51
CA THR A 574 -31.91 -5.53 25.76
C THR A 574 -31.14 -6.67 26.43
N THR A 575 -31.50 -7.94 26.17
CA THR A 575 -30.82 -9.12 26.74
C THR A 575 -29.79 -9.77 25.83
N ASP A 576 -29.44 -9.14 24.69
CA ASP A 576 -28.46 -9.65 23.72
C ASP A 576 -28.80 -11.06 23.16
N LYS A 577 -30.09 -11.43 23.16
CA LYS A 577 -30.62 -12.72 22.69
C LYS A 577 -30.99 -12.74 21.21
N LEU A 578 -30.60 -11.72 20.45
CA LEU A 578 -30.84 -11.64 19.02
C LEU A 578 -29.99 -12.66 18.26
N SER A 579 -30.55 -13.31 17.23
CA SER A 579 -29.73 -14.06 16.28
C SER A 579 -28.76 -13.12 15.55
N GLU A 580 -27.67 -13.64 14.97
CA GLU A 580 -26.70 -12.80 14.25
C GLU A 580 -27.33 -11.94 13.14
N LYS A 581 -28.35 -12.49 12.47
CA LYS A 581 -29.08 -11.79 11.40
C LYS A 581 -29.94 -10.65 11.95
N GLU A 582 -30.62 -10.89 13.07
CA GLU A 582 -31.44 -9.89 13.76
C GLU A 582 -30.58 -8.79 14.38
N ASN A 583 -29.45 -9.15 15.00
CA ASN A 583 -28.51 -8.19 15.56
C ASN A 583 -27.90 -7.29 14.48
N PHE A 584 -27.52 -7.87 13.34
CA PHE A 584 -27.05 -7.10 12.20
C PHE A 584 -28.10 -6.11 11.68
N GLU A 585 -29.36 -6.54 11.58
CA GLU A 585 -30.47 -5.69 11.13
C GLU A 585 -30.77 -4.54 12.10
N TYR A 586 -30.78 -4.82 13.41
CA TYR A 586 -30.92 -3.83 14.46
C TYR A 586 -29.81 -2.76 14.40
N ILE A 587 -28.54 -3.21 14.36
CA ILE A 587 -27.38 -2.31 14.30
C ILE A 587 -27.42 -1.44 13.03
N GLN A 588 -27.78 -2.01 11.87
CA GLN A 588 -27.89 -1.25 10.63
C GLN A 588 -28.94 -0.13 10.72
N GLN A 589 -30.13 -0.43 11.25
CA GLN A 589 -31.21 0.54 11.37
C GLN A 589 -30.91 1.62 12.40
N ARG A 590 -30.32 1.25 13.54
CA ARG A 590 -29.90 2.24 14.54
C ARG A 590 -28.85 3.20 13.98
N ASN A 591 -27.89 2.68 13.22
CA ASN A 591 -26.91 3.51 12.51
C ASN A 591 -27.55 4.46 11.49
N LEU A 592 -28.59 4.01 10.78
CA LEU A 592 -29.35 4.86 9.84
C LEU A 592 -30.07 5.98 10.58
N TYR A 593 -30.80 5.66 11.64
CA TYR A 593 -31.50 6.63 12.48
C TYR A 593 -30.54 7.71 12.99
N ASP A 594 -29.42 7.30 13.59
CA ASP A 594 -28.41 8.24 14.08
C ASP A 594 -27.81 9.08 12.97
N PHE A 595 -27.65 8.50 11.78
CA PHE A 595 -27.17 9.23 10.60
C PHE A 595 -28.16 10.34 10.18
N MET A 596 -29.45 10.03 10.07
CA MET A 596 -30.50 10.97 9.67
C MET A 596 -30.63 12.15 10.64
N ARG A 597 -30.60 11.85 11.95
CA ARG A 597 -30.60 12.85 13.01
C ARG A 597 -29.42 13.82 12.91
N ARG A 598 -28.21 13.27 12.74
CA ARG A 598 -26.98 14.07 12.56
C ARG A 598 -27.01 14.89 11.28
N LEU A 599 -27.59 14.36 10.20
CA LEU A 599 -27.73 15.08 8.94
C LEU A 599 -28.55 16.37 9.12
N LEU A 600 -29.69 16.31 9.81
CA LEU A 600 -30.54 17.48 10.06
C LEU A 600 -29.82 18.55 10.88
N VAL A 601 -29.08 18.17 11.92
CA VAL A 601 -28.27 19.12 12.72
C VAL A 601 -27.13 19.73 11.90
N LYS A 602 -26.49 18.94 11.02
CA LYS A 602 -25.45 19.48 10.12
C LYS A 602 -26.00 20.51 9.13
N ARG A 603 -27.19 20.26 8.58
CA ARG A 603 -27.89 21.19 7.68
C ARG A 603 -28.20 22.51 8.40
N PHE A 604 -28.66 22.41 9.64
CA PHE A 604 -28.89 23.54 10.54
C PHE A 604 -27.66 24.39 10.79
N GLU A 605 -26.53 23.78 11.12
CA GLU A 605 -25.26 24.51 11.33
C GLU A 605 -24.68 25.12 10.04
N SER A 606 -25.03 24.58 8.87
CA SER A 606 -24.62 25.16 7.59
C SER A 606 -25.42 26.42 7.27
N SER A 607 -26.74 26.33 7.15
CA SER A 607 -27.63 27.50 6.97
C SER A 607 -29.09 27.18 7.36
N PHE A 608 -29.82 28.21 7.82
CA PHE A 608 -31.25 28.05 8.10
C PHE A 608 -32.06 27.65 6.86
N GLY A 609 -31.68 28.15 5.68
CA GLY A 609 -32.33 27.79 4.42
C GLY A 609 -32.16 26.32 4.05
N ALA A 610 -30.96 25.76 4.21
CA ALA A 610 -30.72 24.33 3.97
C ALA A 610 -31.48 23.46 4.97
N PHE A 611 -31.54 23.86 6.24
CA PHE A 611 -32.30 23.15 7.26
C PHE A 611 -33.80 23.13 6.98
N GLU A 612 -34.38 24.27 6.59
CA GLU A 612 -35.79 24.34 6.19
C GLU A 612 -36.08 23.39 5.04
N GLN A 613 -35.22 23.39 4.01
CA GLN A 613 -35.40 22.52 2.84
C GLN A 613 -35.30 21.03 3.21
N SER A 614 -34.34 20.64 4.06
CA SER A 614 -34.22 19.26 4.53
C SER A 614 -35.44 18.85 5.36
N LEU A 615 -35.95 19.70 6.26
CA LEU A 615 -37.17 19.40 7.02
C LEU A 615 -38.37 19.17 6.10
N ARG A 616 -38.55 20.00 5.06
CA ARG A 616 -39.60 19.81 4.06
C ARG A 616 -39.45 18.48 3.31
N ASN A 617 -38.23 18.12 2.93
CA ASN A 617 -37.95 16.85 2.25
C ASN A 617 -38.27 15.66 3.17
N PHE A 618 -37.80 15.69 4.42
CA PHE A 618 -38.06 14.65 5.42
C PHE A 618 -39.55 14.50 5.72
N LYS A 619 -40.26 15.62 5.90
CA LYS A 619 -41.71 15.63 6.08
C LYS A 619 -42.41 14.96 4.89
N HIS A 620 -42.07 15.35 3.66
CA HIS A 620 -42.67 14.78 2.45
C HIS A 620 -42.44 13.27 2.33
N ILE A 621 -41.25 12.78 2.67
CA ILE A 621 -40.94 11.35 2.68
C ILE A 621 -41.80 10.64 3.73
N THR A 622 -41.86 11.15 4.94
CA THR A 622 -42.65 10.56 6.04
C THR A 622 -44.15 10.55 5.71
N GLU A 623 -44.69 11.62 5.12
CA GLU A 623 -46.08 11.69 4.64
C GLU A 623 -46.36 10.65 3.55
N THR A 624 -45.43 10.49 2.61
CA THR A 624 -45.54 9.50 1.53
C THR A 624 -45.57 8.08 2.09
N VAL A 625 -44.68 7.80 3.04
CA VAL A 625 -44.62 6.51 3.75
C VAL A 625 -45.90 6.26 4.54
N GLN A 626 -46.40 7.26 5.27
CA GLN A 626 -47.65 7.16 6.04
C GLN A 626 -48.85 6.85 5.14
N LYS A 627 -48.99 7.56 4.00
CA LYS A 627 -50.04 7.31 3.00
C LYS A 627 -49.94 5.91 2.40
N PHE A 628 -48.72 5.44 2.11
CA PHE A 628 -48.49 4.09 1.60
C PHE A 628 -48.88 3.01 2.63
N ILE A 629 -48.51 3.19 3.89
CA ILE A 629 -48.87 2.28 4.98
C ILE A 629 -50.40 2.23 5.15
N ALA A 630 -51.07 3.39 5.14
CA ALA A 630 -52.53 3.46 5.25
C ALA A 630 -53.24 2.72 4.10
N LYS A 631 -52.69 2.77 2.89
CA LYS A 631 -53.26 2.11 1.71
C LYS A 631 -52.98 0.61 1.64
N THR A 632 -51.81 0.16 2.09
CA THR A 632 -51.31 -1.22 1.81
C THR A 632 -51.09 -2.08 3.05
N ASN A 633 -51.14 -1.48 4.25
CA ASN A 633 -50.75 -2.09 5.53
C ASN A 633 -49.32 -2.69 5.52
N LYS A 634 -48.46 -2.18 4.65
CA LYS A 634 -47.07 -2.61 4.47
C LYS A 634 -46.14 -1.41 4.53
N TYR A 635 -44.94 -1.62 5.04
CA TYR A 635 -43.82 -0.69 4.95
C TYR A 635 -42.67 -1.35 4.20
N ILE A 636 -41.98 -0.62 3.32
CA ILE A 636 -40.91 -1.17 2.48
C ILE A 636 -39.63 -0.44 2.82
N LEU A 637 -38.69 -1.10 3.49
CA LEU A 637 -37.35 -0.55 3.71
C LEU A 637 -36.43 -1.05 2.59
N ASP A 638 -35.85 -0.12 1.83
CA ASP A 638 -34.82 -0.47 0.85
C ASP A 638 -33.49 -0.76 1.57
N ARG A 639 -33.08 -2.04 1.59
CA ARG A 639 -31.81 -2.45 2.22
C ARG A 639 -30.60 -2.01 1.38
N SER A 640 -30.77 -1.87 0.07
CA SER A 640 -29.71 -1.39 -0.82
C SER A 640 -29.50 0.13 -0.71
N LEU A 641 -30.55 0.87 -0.37
CA LEU A 641 -30.47 2.30 -0.06
C LEU A 641 -29.58 2.55 1.17
N LEU A 642 -29.67 1.70 2.20
CA LEU A 642 -28.83 1.75 3.40
C LEU A 642 -27.34 1.62 3.10
N GLU A 643 -26.98 0.62 2.28
CA GLU A 643 -25.60 0.38 1.86
C GLU A 643 -25.08 1.50 0.95
N ARG A 644 -25.95 2.07 0.10
CA ARG A 644 -25.59 3.18 -0.80
C ARG A 644 -25.41 4.49 -0.06
N ILE A 645 -26.23 4.79 0.95
CA ILE A 645 -26.21 6.07 1.68
C ILE A 645 -25.01 6.17 2.63
N TYR A 646 -24.53 5.06 3.19
CA TYR A 646 -23.52 5.06 4.26
C TYR A 646 -22.20 5.76 3.91
N ASP A 647 -21.77 5.64 2.65
CA ASP A 647 -20.51 6.20 2.14
C ASP A 647 -20.73 7.43 1.22
N LYS A 648 -21.98 7.92 1.10
CA LYS A 648 -22.35 9.01 0.19
C LYS A 648 -22.39 10.38 0.87
N GLU A 649 -22.21 11.42 0.07
CA GLU A 649 -22.33 12.80 0.53
C GLU A 649 -23.78 13.12 0.93
N PRO A 650 -24.00 13.95 1.97
CA PRO A 650 -25.32 14.41 2.41
C PRO A 650 -26.27 14.85 1.28
N ASP A 651 -25.76 15.53 0.27
CA ASP A 651 -26.55 15.98 -0.89
C ASP A 651 -26.93 14.86 -1.86
N GLU A 652 -26.11 13.81 -1.99
CA GLU A 652 -26.47 12.64 -2.78
C GLU A 652 -27.59 11.87 -2.10
N ILE A 653 -27.52 11.78 -0.78
CA ILE A 653 -28.45 11.02 0.05
C ILE A 653 -29.87 11.56 -0.10
N GLU A 654 -30.06 12.87 -0.07
CA GLU A 654 -31.39 13.46 -0.26
C GLU A 654 -31.96 13.21 -1.66
N VAL A 655 -31.13 13.18 -2.70
CA VAL A 655 -31.56 12.78 -4.05
C VAL A 655 -32.04 11.33 -4.05
N TYR A 656 -31.27 10.42 -3.43
CA TYR A 656 -31.67 9.02 -3.31
C TYR A 656 -32.95 8.84 -2.49
N LEU A 657 -33.13 9.61 -1.41
CA LEU A 657 -34.33 9.59 -0.59
C LEU A 657 -35.56 10.09 -1.36
N LYS A 658 -35.40 11.15 -2.17
CA LYS A 658 -36.46 11.66 -3.07
C LYS A 658 -36.81 10.63 -4.14
N GLU A 659 -35.82 10.07 -4.83
CA GLU A 659 -36.04 9.01 -5.82
C GLU A 659 -36.75 7.80 -5.21
N TYR A 660 -36.39 7.42 -3.97
CA TYR A 660 -37.02 6.33 -3.25
C TYR A 660 -38.51 6.64 -2.95
N ALA A 661 -38.81 7.85 -2.49
CA ALA A 661 -40.19 8.28 -2.28
C ALA A 661 -41.02 8.26 -3.58
N GLU A 662 -40.45 8.73 -4.69
CA GLU A 662 -41.08 8.68 -6.01
C GLU A 662 -41.32 7.25 -6.50
N LYS A 663 -40.33 6.35 -6.34
CA LYS A 663 -40.43 4.93 -6.71
C LYS A 663 -41.52 4.20 -5.92
N ILE A 664 -41.66 4.50 -4.63
CA ILE A 664 -42.76 3.98 -3.80
C ILE A 664 -44.11 4.44 -4.34
N ASN A 665 -44.24 5.72 -4.67
CA ASN A 665 -45.49 6.25 -5.25
C ASN A 665 -45.85 5.60 -6.58
N GLN A 666 -44.85 5.25 -7.40
CA GLN A 666 -45.02 4.58 -8.69
C GLN A 666 -45.20 3.06 -8.58
N GLY A 667 -45.11 2.48 -7.37
CA GLY A 667 -45.20 1.03 -7.16
C GLY A 667 -44.03 0.23 -7.74
N VAL A 668 -42.90 0.88 -8.01
CA VAL A 668 -41.68 0.24 -8.56
C VAL A 668 -40.73 -0.06 -7.41
N TYR A 669 -40.39 -1.34 -7.21
CA TYR A 669 -39.62 -1.77 -6.04
C TYR A 669 -38.17 -2.18 -6.40
N PRO A 670 -37.18 -1.81 -5.56
CA PRO A 670 -35.79 -2.26 -5.71
C PRO A 670 -35.68 -3.79 -5.60
N LYS A 671 -34.67 -4.41 -6.23
CA LYS A 671 -34.47 -5.88 -6.13
C LYS A 671 -34.17 -6.39 -4.70
N ASN A 672 -33.64 -5.55 -3.81
CA ASN A 672 -33.20 -5.90 -2.45
C ASN A 672 -33.92 -5.07 -1.36
N HIS A 673 -35.24 -5.21 -1.23
CA HIS A 673 -36.03 -4.52 -0.20
C HIS A 673 -36.56 -5.51 0.86
N LYS A 674 -36.77 -5.05 2.11
CA LYS A 674 -37.55 -5.79 3.11
C LYS A 674 -38.94 -5.18 3.19
N ILE A 675 -39.95 -6.03 3.00
CA ILE A 675 -41.34 -5.69 3.23
C ILE A 675 -41.66 -6.04 4.68
N TYR A 676 -41.97 -5.03 5.47
CA TYR A 676 -42.56 -5.15 6.79
C TYR A 676 -44.08 -5.18 6.64
N LYS A 677 -44.71 -6.20 7.19
CA LYS A 677 -46.17 -6.22 7.36
C LYS A 677 -46.48 -5.55 8.69
N ILE A 678 -47.21 -4.45 8.64
CA ILE A 678 -47.50 -3.66 9.85
C ILE A 678 -48.45 -4.41 10.80
N SER A 679 -49.22 -5.37 10.29
CA SER A 679 -49.99 -6.33 11.11
C SER A 679 -49.14 -7.17 12.03
N ASP A 680 -47.90 -7.44 11.64
CA ASP A 680 -47.02 -8.40 12.33
C ASP A 680 -46.17 -7.67 13.40
N PHE A 681 -46.33 -6.35 13.54
CA PHE A 681 -45.57 -5.54 14.49
C PHE A 681 -46.11 -5.76 15.90
N LYS A 682 -45.20 -6.12 16.82
CA LYS A 682 -45.47 -6.17 18.26
C LYS A 682 -45.96 -4.81 18.78
N TYR A 683 -45.37 -3.72 18.28
CA TYR A 683 -45.66 -2.34 18.71
C TYR A 683 -46.23 -1.50 17.55
N LYS A 684 -47.27 -2.01 16.86
CA LYS A 684 -47.90 -1.35 15.71
C LYS A 684 -48.42 0.06 16.03
N GLU A 685 -49.19 0.21 17.11
CA GLU A 685 -49.83 1.48 17.46
C GLU A 685 -48.78 2.56 17.77
N GLU A 686 -47.72 2.17 18.48
CA GLU A 686 -46.59 3.04 18.79
C GLU A 686 -45.82 3.46 17.53
N PHE A 687 -45.60 2.54 16.58
CA PHE A 687 -44.97 2.85 15.29
C PHE A 687 -45.74 3.93 14.52
N LEU A 688 -47.07 3.80 14.41
CA LEU A 688 -47.90 4.79 13.72
C LEU A 688 -47.96 6.12 14.49
N LYS A 689 -48.00 6.06 15.82
CA LYS A 689 -47.98 7.24 16.69
C LYS A 689 -46.65 8.01 16.59
N ASP A 690 -45.53 7.31 16.52
CA ASP A 690 -44.21 7.93 16.39
C ASP A 690 -44.01 8.56 15.00
N ILE A 691 -44.57 7.97 13.94
CA ILE A 691 -44.60 8.60 12.60
C ILE A 691 -45.37 9.94 12.65
N ASP A 692 -46.54 9.95 13.30
CA ASP A 692 -47.35 11.16 13.47
C ASP A 692 -46.64 12.20 14.37
N ALA A 693 -45.96 11.75 15.42
CA ALA A 693 -45.16 12.61 16.29
C ALA A 693 -43.99 13.27 15.54
N ASP A 694 -43.30 12.52 14.67
CA ASP A 694 -42.24 13.06 13.82
C ASP A 694 -42.77 14.11 12.83
N LEU A 695 -43.94 13.88 12.21
CA LEU A 695 -44.58 14.86 11.32
C LEU A 695 -44.96 16.15 12.05
N LYS A 696 -45.58 16.02 13.24
CA LYS A 696 -45.92 17.16 14.10
C LYS A 696 -44.68 17.93 14.54
N LEU A 697 -43.60 17.23 14.88
CA LEU A 697 -42.33 17.83 15.22
C LEU A 697 -41.77 18.64 14.05
N PHE A 698 -41.79 18.11 12.82
CA PHE A 698 -41.34 18.87 11.64
C PHE A 698 -42.17 20.14 11.42
N ASP A 699 -43.50 20.06 11.61
CA ASP A 699 -44.37 21.24 11.52
C ASP A 699 -44.09 22.27 12.61
N GLU A 700 -43.85 21.84 13.85
CA GLU A 700 -43.46 22.71 14.95
C GLU A 700 -42.16 23.46 14.64
N ILE A 701 -41.13 22.75 14.15
CA ILE A 701 -39.83 23.36 13.82
C ILE A 701 -39.98 24.35 12.65
N LEU A 702 -40.71 23.98 11.59
CA LEU A 702 -40.95 24.86 10.43
C LEU A 702 -41.72 26.13 10.83
N ASN A 703 -42.75 26.00 11.68
CA ASN A 703 -43.49 27.15 12.19
C ASN A 703 -42.62 28.07 13.06
N SER A 704 -41.75 27.51 13.90
CA SER A 704 -40.79 28.28 14.70
C SER A 704 -39.78 29.03 13.82
N LEU A 705 -39.24 28.39 12.78
CA LEU A 705 -38.36 29.02 11.78
C LEU A 705 -39.05 30.22 11.10
N HIS A 706 -40.32 30.09 10.76
CA HIS A 706 -41.11 31.13 10.10
C HIS A 706 -41.45 32.27 11.07
N ARG A 707 -41.87 31.96 12.29
CA ARG A 707 -42.21 32.94 13.34
C ARG A 707 -41.02 33.82 13.69
N LEU A 708 -39.85 33.22 13.86
CA LEU A 708 -38.60 33.92 14.17
C LEU A 708 -37.93 34.53 12.92
N ASN A 709 -38.50 34.28 11.74
CA ASN A 709 -38.04 34.80 10.45
C ASN A 709 -36.54 34.51 10.17
N LEU A 710 -36.05 33.36 10.65
CA LEU A 710 -34.63 33.01 10.70
C LEU A 710 -33.99 32.87 9.31
N VAL A 711 -34.78 32.44 8.32
CA VAL A 711 -34.31 32.29 6.93
C VAL A 711 -34.03 33.66 6.28
N LYS A 712 -34.77 34.71 6.67
CA LYS A 712 -34.52 36.08 6.17
C LYS A 712 -33.45 36.81 6.97
N ASN A 713 -33.37 36.53 8.27
CA ASN A 713 -32.44 37.16 9.21
C ASN A 713 -31.36 36.16 9.66
N ASP A 714 -30.56 35.65 8.71
CA ASP A 714 -29.47 34.71 8.99
C ASP A 714 -28.19 35.49 9.36
N PRO A 715 -27.75 35.46 10.64
CA PRO A 715 -26.58 36.23 11.09
C PRO A 715 -25.28 35.81 10.39
N LYS A 716 -25.17 34.55 9.98
CA LYS A 716 -24.01 34.00 9.30
C LYS A 716 -23.93 34.50 7.85
N ALA A 717 -25.06 34.53 7.16
CA ALA A 717 -25.16 35.11 5.82
C ALA A 717 -24.89 36.63 5.84
N ASP A 718 -25.41 37.35 6.84
CA ASP A 718 -25.15 38.78 7.03
C ASP A 718 -23.67 39.07 7.30
N CYS A 719 -23.02 38.24 8.14
CA CYS A 719 -21.59 38.32 8.41
C CYS A 719 -20.77 38.10 7.12
N LEU A 720 -21.14 37.10 6.31
CA LEU A 720 -20.52 36.83 5.01
C LEU A 720 -20.60 38.07 4.11
N VAL A 721 -21.79 38.64 3.91
CA VAL A 721 -22.01 39.82 3.04
C VAL A 721 -21.19 41.01 3.53
N ARG A 722 -21.23 41.32 4.83
CA ARG A 722 -20.51 42.45 5.44
C ARG A 722 -19.01 42.35 5.19
N ASN A 723 -18.43 41.17 5.42
CA ASN A 723 -17.01 40.94 5.24
C ASN A 723 -16.60 40.89 3.76
N LEU A 724 -17.41 40.31 2.88
CA LEU A 724 -17.18 40.33 1.43
C LEU A 724 -17.12 41.77 0.90
N LYS A 725 -18.06 42.65 1.29
CA LYS A 725 -18.04 44.07 0.91
C LYS A 725 -16.73 44.74 1.35
N LYS A 726 -16.27 44.44 2.56
CA LYS A 726 -15.02 44.99 3.11
C LYS A 726 -13.79 44.49 2.33
N GLN A 727 -13.73 43.21 1.99
CA GLN A 727 -12.60 42.62 1.24
C GLN A 727 -12.56 43.10 -0.21
N LEU A 728 -13.69 43.13 -0.91
CA LEU A 728 -13.76 43.62 -2.29
C LEU A 728 -13.48 45.13 -2.37
N LYS A 729 -13.80 45.91 -1.33
CA LYS A 729 -13.41 47.33 -1.25
C LYS A 729 -11.90 47.48 -1.05
N LYS A 730 -11.27 46.62 -0.23
CA LYS A 730 -9.83 46.66 0.05
C LYS A 730 -9.00 46.19 -1.14
N ASN A 731 -9.41 45.10 -1.80
CA ASN A 731 -8.69 44.48 -2.92
C ASN A 731 -9.67 44.13 -4.06
N PRO A 732 -10.07 45.10 -4.91
CA PRO A 732 -11.11 44.89 -5.93
C PRO A 732 -10.78 43.80 -6.96
N LYS A 733 -9.49 43.56 -7.23
CA LYS A 733 -9.03 42.55 -8.20
C LYS A 733 -8.88 41.15 -7.60
N ARG A 734 -8.99 40.98 -6.28
CA ARG A 734 -8.80 39.69 -5.62
C ARG A 734 -10.13 38.92 -5.65
N LYS A 735 -10.22 37.93 -6.54
CA LYS A 735 -11.38 37.06 -6.63
C LYS A 735 -11.48 36.14 -5.40
N ILE A 736 -12.71 35.79 -5.04
CA ILE A 736 -13.06 35.05 -3.82
C ILE A 736 -13.84 33.80 -4.21
N VAL A 737 -13.47 32.64 -3.65
CA VAL A 737 -14.23 31.40 -3.80
C VAL A 737 -14.89 31.04 -2.48
N ILE A 738 -16.20 30.82 -2.50
CA ILE A 738 -17.01 30.42 -1.35
C ILE A 738 -17.47 28.99 -1.56
N PHE A 739 -17.07 28.11 -0.64
CA PHE A 739 -17.46 26.71 -0.64
C PHE A 739 -18.44 26.39 0.49
N SER A 740 -19.42 25.55 0.16
CA SER A 740 -20.29 24.87 1.11
C SER A 740 -20.37 23.38 0.78
N GLU A 741 -20.50 22.52 1.78
CA GLU A 741 -20.74 21.08 1.64
C GLU A 741 -22.09 20.82 0.94
N TYR A 742 -23.01 21.79 0.98
CA TYR A 742 -24.42 21.61 0.68
C TYR A 742 -24.94 22.50 -0.46
N VAL A 743 -25.49 21.86 -1.49
CA VAL A 743 -26.13 22.54 -2.63
C VAL A 743 -27.30 23.42 -2.20
N ASP A 744 -28.07 23.01 -1.19
CA ASP A 744 -29.19 23.82 -0.67
C ASP A 744 -28.70 25.10 -0.01
N THR A 745 -27.58 25.05 0.73
CA THR A 745 -26.91 26.25 1.27
C THR A 745 -26.42 27.16 0.16
N VAL A 746 -25.84 26.60 -0.91
CA VAL A 746 -25.41 27.37 -2.08
C VAL A 746 -26.61 28.06 -2.77
N ASN A 747 -27.72 27.34 -2.98
CA ASN A 747 -28.93 27.90 -3.57
C ASN A 747 -29.53 29.02 -2.68
N TYR A 748 -29.53 28.81 -1.36
CA TYR A 748 -29.95 29.80 -0.38
C TYR A 748 -29.10 31.08 -0.47
N LEU A 749 -27.78 30.94 -0.36
CA LEU A 749 -26.82 32.05 -0.43
C LEU A 749 -26.84 32.78 -1.77
N LYS A 750 -27.10 32.08 -2.88
CA LYS A 750 -27.18 32.68 -4.22
C LYS A 750 -28.14 33.87 -4.22
N SER A 751 -29.35 33.68 -3.69
CA SER A 751 -30.39 34.72 -3.68
C SER A 751 -29.95 35.98 -2.92
N ILE A 752 -29.18 35.80 -1.84
CA ILE A 752 -28.66 36.87 -0.99
C ILE A 752 -27.50 37.58 -1.71
N LEU A 753 -26.54 36.82 -2.24
CA LEU A 753 -25.36 37.37 -2.89
C LEU A 753 -25.69 38.05 -4.23
N ASP A 754 -26.61 37.52 -5.03
CA ASP A 754 -27.03 38.14 -6.30
C ASP A 754 -27.70 39.50 -6.05
N LYS A 755 -28.42 39.66 -4.93
CA LYS A 755 -29.04 40.93 -4.53
C LYS A 755 -28.00 41.96 -4.08
N GLU A 756 -27.00 41.54 -3.32
CA GLU A 756 -25.98 42.43 -2.73
C GLU A 756 -24.81 42.72 -3.69
N PHE A 757 -24.54 41.81 -4.64
CA PHE A 757 -23.44 41.88 -5.61
C PHE A 757 -23.96 41.60 -7.04
N PRO A 758 -24.83 42.47 -7.58
CA PRO A 758 -25.48 42.22 -8.87
C PRO A 758 -24.46 42.05 -10.00
N ASN A 759 -24.63 40.99 -10.80
CA ASN A 759 -23.77 40.60 -11.93
C ASN A 759 -22.31 40.29 -11.59
N ARG A 760 -21.95 40.14 -10.30
CA ARG A 760 -20.55 39.86 -9.87
C ARG A 760 -20.35 38.45 -9.29
N VAL A 761 -21.42 37.67 -9.16
CA VAL A 761 -21.42 36.34 -8.54
C VAL A 761 -21.66 35.28 -9.61
N LEU A 762 -20.74 34.32 -9.70
CA LEU A 762 -20.94 33.09 -10.45
C LEU A 762 -21.36 31.99 -9.48
N THR A 763 -22.60 31.51 -9.60
CA THR A 763 -23.09 30.42 -8.76
C THR A 763 -23.10 29.10 -9.52
N VAL A 764 -22.58 28.06 -8.90
CA VAL A 764 -22.42 26.76 -9.52
C VAL A 764 -22.99 25.65 -8.66
N THR A 765 -24.09 25.07 -9.13
CA THR A 765 -24.86 24.00 -8.49
C THR A 765 -25.17 22.89 -9.49
N GLY A 766 -25.17 21.63 -9.02
CA GLY A 766 -25.60 20.47 -9.81
C GLY A 766 -24.68 20.10 -10.98
N VAL A 767 -25.28 19.55 -12.04
CA VAL A 767 -24.56 19.11 -13.25
C VAL A 767 -24.12 20.32 -14.07
N LEU A 768 -22.83 20.37 -14.37
CA LEU A 768 -22.19 21.45 -15.11
C LEU A 768 -22.44 21.33 -16.62
N SER A 769 -23.05 22.36 -17.23
CA SER A 769 -23.08 22.51 -18.68
C SER A 769 -21.70 22.93 -19.20
N SER A 770 -21.40 22.59 -20.46
CA SER A 770 -20.15 23.02 -21.13
C SER A 770 -19.99 24.56 -21.15
N SER A 771 -21.09 25.30 -21.23
CA SER A 771 -21.09 26.77 -21.13
C SER A 771 -20.61 27.27 -19.76
N LYS A 772 -21.12 26.69 -18.66
CA LYS A 772 -20.71 27.08 -17.30
C LYS A 772 -19.25 26.72 -17.02
N VAL A 773 -18.79 25.57 -17.49
CA VAL A 773 -17.37 25.16 -17.39
C VAL A 773 -16.48 26.21 -18.06
N LYS A 774 -16.86 26.67 -19.26
CA LYS A 774 -16.13 27.71 -19.97
C LYS A 774 -16.13 29.04 -19.20
N GLU A 775 -17.26 29.47 -18.65
CA GLU A 775 -17.33 30.67 -17.82
C GLU A 775 -16.43 30.62 -16.58
N ILE A 776 -16.39 29.47 -15.88
CA ILE A 776 -15.51 29.25 -14.73
C ILE A 776 -14.06 29.40 -15.14
N ASN A 777 -13.62 28.68 -16.18
CA ASN A 777 -12.22 28.70 -16.61
C ASN A 777 -11.79 30.11 -17.07
N LYS A 778 -12.62 30.80 -17.85
CA LYS A 778 -12.34 32.17 -18.31
C LYS A 778 -12.15 33.17 -17.16
N ASN A 779 -12.91 33.03 -16.08
CA ASN A 779 -12.90 33.99 -14.98
C ASN A 779 -11.97 33.59 -13.83
N PHE A 780 -11.73 32.30 -13.61
CA PHE A 780 -11.04 31.82 -12.40
C PHE A 780 -9.78 30.97 -12.66
N ASP A 781 -9.53 30.49 -13.88
CA ASP A 781 -8.33 29.72 -14.24
C ASP A 781 -7.29 30.62 -14.94
N ALA A 782 -6.14 30.86 -14.29
CA ALA A 782 -5.10 31.74 -14.82
C ALA A 782 -4.33 31.14 -16.00
N SER A 783 -4.46 29.83 -16.21
CA SER A 783 -3.85 29.07 -17.30
C SER A 783 -4.76 28.96 -18.52
N TYR A 784 -6.02 29.40 -18.45
CA TYR A 784 -6.92 29.38 -19.60
C TYR A 784 -6.51 30.44 -20.65
N PRO A 785 -6.58 30.18 -21.97
CA PRO A 785 -6.10 31.15 -22.96
C PRO A 785 -6.90 32.47 -23.01
N GLU A 786 -8.23 32.39 -22.88
CA GLU A 786 -9.13 33.54 -22.94
C GLU A 786 -9.53 33.99 -21.53
N GLN A 787 -9.05 35.14 -21.07
CA GLN A 787 -9.36 35.64 -19.73
C GLN A 787 -10.51 36.65 -19.74
N GLU A 788 -11.44 36.52 -18.78
CA GLU A 788 -12.52 37.47 -18.52
C GLU A 788 -12.54 37.89 -17.04
N ASP A 789 -13.07 39.06 -16.75
CA ASP A 789 -13.20 39.59 -15.37
C ASP A 789 -14.65 39.95 -15.03
N LYS A 790 -15.59 39.15 -15.53
CA LYS A 790 -17.03 39.34 -15.33
C LYS A 790 -17.45 39.11 -13.88
N TYR A 791 -16.83 38.13 -13.21
CA TYR A 791 -17.22 37.71 -11.85
C TYR A 791 -16.07 37.85 -10.87
N ASP A 792 -16.39 38.29 -9.65
CA ASP A 792 -15.46 38.44 -8.53
C ASP A 792 -15.62 37.35 -7.48
N ILE A 793 -16.83 36.80 -7.36
CA ILE A 793 -17.19 35.78 -6.37
C ILE A 793 -17.62 34.51 -7.11
N LEU A 794 -17.00 33.39 -6.78
CA LEU A 794 -17.46 32.06 -7.16
C LEU A 794 -18.13 31.41 -5.95
N LEU A 795 -19.44 31.15 -6.03
CA LEU A 795 -20.18 30.42 -5.01
C LEU A 795 -20.44 29.00 -5.51
N SER A 796 -19.98 28.00 -4.76
CA SER A 796 -20.07 26.61 -5.21
C SER A 796 -20.20 25.58 -4.10
N SER A 797 -20.79 24.42 -4.42
CA SER A 797 -20.79 23.27 -3.53
C SER A 797 -19.53 22.41 -3.70
N ASP A 798 -19.28 21.50 -2.77
CA ASP A 798 -18.12 20.59 -2.85
C ASP A 798 -18.11 19.69 -4.10
N ARG A 799 -19.22 19.55 -4.82
CA ARG A 799 -19.25 18.79 -6.09
C ARG A 799 -18.36 19.38 -7.19
N ILE A 800 -17.96 20.65 -7.05
CA ILE A 800 -17.16 21.41 -8.02
C ILE A 800 -15.86 21.89 -7.37
N SER A 801 -15.74 21.73 -6.04
CA SER A 801 -14.46 21.83 -5.34
C SER A 801 -13.50 20.71 -5.74
N GLU A 802 -13.96 19.71 -6.49
CA GLU A 802 -13.14 18.70 -7.15
C GLU A 802 -12.93 19.00 -8.63
N GLY A 803 -11.67 19.20 -9.04
CA GLY A 803 -11.27 19.15 -10.44
C GLY A 803 -10.97 20.47 -11.16
N PHE A 804 -11.50 21.60 -10.69
CA PHE A 804 -11.31 22.91 -11.34
C PHE A 804 -10.04 23.63 -10.90
N ASN A 805 -9.40 24.37 -11.82
CA ASN A 805 -8.33 25.31 -11.50
C ASN A 805 -8.92 26.69 -11.19
N LEU A 806 -8.69 27.21 -9.99
CA LEU A 806 -9.28 28.45 -9.50
C LEU A 806 -8.19 29.43 -9.05
N ASN A 807 -6.96 29.29 -9.56
CA ASN A 807 -5.77 30.04 -9.13
C ASN A 807 -5.80 31.56 -9.40
N ARG A 808 -6.82 32.09 -10.09
CA ARG A 808 -7.07 33.56 -10.12
C ARG A 808 -7.77 34.07 -8.87
N ALA A 809 -8.26 33.18 -8.01
CA ALA A 809 -8.76 33.55 -6.70
C ALA A 809 -7.63 33.61 -5.68
N GLY A 810 -7.63 34.68 -4.87
CA GLY A 810 -6.65 34.87 -3.81
C GLY A 810 -7.20 34.55 -2.42
N MET A 811 -8.44 34.07 -2.34
CA MET A 811 -9.14 33.85 -1.08
C MET A 811 -10.16 32.73 -1.20
N VAL A 812 -10.12 31.79 -0.25
CA VAL A 812 -11.13 30.72 -0.08
C VAL A 812 -11.89 30.95 1.22
N ILE A 813 -13.21 30.92 1.14
CA ILE A 813 -14.12 30.99 2.28
C ILE A 813 -14.81 29.63 2.40
N ASN A 814 -14.58 28.95 3.53
CA ASN A 814 -15.34 27.77 3.93
C ASN A 814 -16.55 28.25 4.72
N TYR A 815 -17.71 28.32 4.06
CA TYR A 815 -18.97 28.73 4.70
C TYR A 815 -19.45 27.70 5.72
N ASP A 816 -19.14 26.44 5.47
CA ASP A 816 -19.16 25.38 6.46
C ASP A 816 -17.87 24.57 6.35
N ILE A 817 -17.37 24.16 7.50
CA ILE A 817 -16.15 23.38 7.58
C ILE A 817 -16.50 21.91 7.46
N PRO A 818 -15.96 21.23 6.43
CA PRO A 818 -16.20 19.82 6.26
C PRO A 818 -15.55 19.05 7.41
N TRP A 819 -16.26 18.06 7.92
CA TRP A 819 -15.79 17.20 9.01
C TRP A 819 -14.53 16.40 8.67
N ASN A 820 -14.24 16.22 7.37
CA ASN A 820 -12.97 15.68 6.89
C ASN A 820 -12.03 16.84 6.52
N PRO A 821 -10.95 17.09 7.28
CA PRO A 821 -10.04 18.22 7.03
C PRO A 821 -9.34 18.13 5.67
N VAL A 822 -9.25 16.94 5.07
CA VAL A 822 -8.72 16.75 3.72
C VAL A 822 -9.48 17.61 2.69
N ARG A 823 -10.78 17.82 2.88
CA ARG A 823 -11.57 18.65 1.97
C ARG A 823 -11.17 20.12 2.03
N VAL A 824 -10.80 20.63 3.21
CA VAL A 824 -10.27 21.99 3.35
C VAL A 824 -8.97 22.12 2.55
N ILE A 825 -8.07 21.15 2.68
CA ILE A 825 -6.80 21.11 1.93
C ILE A 825 -7.08 21.04 0.42
N GLN A 826 -8.05 20.23 -0.02
CA GLN A 826 -8.46 20.14 -1.42
C GLN A 826 -9.03 21.46 -1.95
N ARG A 827 -9.90 22.14 -1.18
CA ARG A 827 -10.46 23.47 -1.53
C ARG A 827 -9.34 24.51 -1.72
N VAL A 828 -8.37 24.55 -0.81
CA VAL A 828 -7.20 25.45 -0.90
C VAL A 828 -6.31 25.10 -2.09
N GLY A 829 -6.08 23.82 -2.35
CA GLY A 829 -5.33 23.35 -3.51
C GLY A 829 -5.98 23.66 -4.87
N ARG A 830 -7.23 24.15 -4.89
CA ARG A 830 -7.84 24.69 -6.12
C ARG A 830 -7.33 26.08 -6.48
N ILE A 831 -6.94 26.87 -5.48
CA ILE A 831 -6.40 28.22 -5.68
C ILE A 831 -4.86 28.24 -5.60
N ASN A 832 -4.24 27.37 -4.79
CA ASN A 832 -2.79 27.25 -4.70
C ASN A 832 -2.26 26.16 -5.66
N ARG A 833 -1.99 26.55 -6.91
CA ARG A 833 -1.40 25.66 -7.93
C ARG A 833 -0.07 26.21 -8.44
N ILE A 834 0.84 25.30 -8.75
CA ILE A 834 2.20 25.62 -9.23
C ILE A 834 2.26 26.16 -10.67
N SER A 835 1.14 26.10 -11.42
CA SER A 835 1.15 26.45 -12.84
C SER A 835 1.40 27.94 -13.08
N LYS A 836 0.64 28.81 -12.42
CA LYS A 836 0.77 30.26 -12.57
C LYS A 836 0.38 30.95 -11.28
N LYS A 837 1.37 31.62 -10.69
CA LYS A 837 1.23 32.42 -9.48
C LYS A 837 0.58 33.75 -9.79
N VAL A 838 -0.59 34.01 -9.21
CA VAL A 838 -1.32 35.30 -9.35
C VAL A 838 -1.13 36.18 -8.12
N PHE A 839 -1.00 35.58 -6.94
CA PHE A 839 -0.82 36.27 -5.66
C PHE A 839 0.35 35.66 -4.90
N ASP A 840 1.13 36.48 -4.19
CA ASP A 840 2.18 35.96 -3.29
C ASP A 840 1.61 35.30 -2.04
N GLU A 841 0.49 35.81 -1.55
CA GLU A 841 -0.18 35.36 -0.34
C GLU A 841 -1.66 35.01 -0.62
N LEU A 842 -2.10 33.86 -0.14
CA LEU A 842 -3.47 33.36 -0.23
C LEU A 842 -4.14 33.37 1.14
N TYR A 843 -5.42 33.70 1.19
CA TYR A 843 -6.19 33.75 2.43
C TYR A 843 -7.20 32.61 2.52
N ILE A 844 -7.29 32.02 3.70
CA ILE A 844 -8.33 31.06 4.06
C ILE A 844 -9.20 31.69 5.11
N VAL A 845 -10.52 31.60 4.93
CA VAL A 845 -11.51 32.02 5.93
C VAL A 845 -12.42 30.87 6.26
N ASN A 846 -12.70 30.73 7.56
CA ASN A 846 -13.51 29.65 8.09
C ASN A 846 -14.68 30.20 8.89
N PHE A 847 -15.87 29.69 8.62
CA PHE A 847 -17.03 29.78 9.50
C PHE A 847 -17.14 28.49 10.31
N PHE A 848 -17.06 28.60 11.63
CA PHE A 848 -17.20 27.45 12.52
C PHE A 848 -18.65 27.28 13.00
N PRO A 849 -19.07 26.04 13.30
CA PRO A 849 -20.34 25.79 13.96
C PRO A 849 -20.34 26.36 15.38
N THR A 850 -21.54 26.58 15.92
CA THR A 850 -21.70 27.02 17.31
C THR A 850 -21.08 25.99 18.28
N GLU A 851 -20.58 26.43 19.45
CA GLU A 851 -19.96 25.52 20.45
C GLU A 851 -20.88 24.33 20.81
N LYS A 852 -22.19 24.59 20.91
CA LYS A 852 -23.22 23.60 21.24
C LYS A 852 -23.51 22.62 20.09
N GLY A 853 -23.56 23.11 18.84
CA GLY A 853 -23.75 22.26 17.66
C GLY A 853 -22.58 21.32 17.43
N ALA A 854 -21.37 21.78 17.71
CA ALA A 854 -20.17 20.95 17.66
C ALA A 854 -20.24 19.77 18.65
N GLU A 855 -20.81 19.96 19.85
CA GLU A 855 -20.96 18.91 20.87
C GLU A 855 -21.92 17.79 20.43
N LEU A 856 -23.13 18.14 19.97
CA LEU A 856 -24.19 17.16 19.71
C LEU A 856 -24.00 16.32 18.45
N VAL A 857 -23.36 16.86 17.41
CA VAL A 857 -23.04 16.09 16.19
C VAL A 857 -22.00 14.99 16.46
N LYS A 858 -21.49 14.88 17.70
CA LYS A 858 -20.38 13.99 18.10
C LYS A 858 -19.18 14.12 17.17
N SER A 859 -19.01 15.33 16.65
CA SER A 859 -17.88 15.72 15.84
C SER A 859 -16.55 15.33 16.47
N ARG A 860 -16.45 15.61 17.77
CA ARG A 860 -15.35 15.31 18.67
C ARG A 860 -14.99 13.83 18.63
N GLU A 861 -15.97 12.92 18.73
CA GLU A 861 -15.72 11.47 18.73
C GLU A 861 -15.48 10.90 17.33
N ILE A 862 -16.22 11.34 16.30
CA ILE A 862 -16.13 10.76 14.95
C ILE A 862 -14.87 11.25 14.24
N ALA A 863 -14.53 12.54 14.39
CA ALA A 863 -13.26 13.10 13.95
C ALA A 863 -12.12 12.42 14.71
N SER A 864 -12.11 12.46 16.05
CA SER A 864 -11.02 11.90 16.87
C SER A 864 -10.80 10.38 16.70
N ASN A 865 -11.85 9.59 16.42
CA ASN A 865 -11.73 8.14 16.20
C ASN A 865 -11.35 7.76 14.77
N LYS A 866 -11.83 8.48 13.75
CA LYS A 866 -11.38 8.27 12.37
C LYS A 866 -9.95 8.76 12.19
N MET A 867 -9.61 9.93 12.74
CA MET A 867 -8.33 10.62 12.57
C MET A 867 -7.17 10.04 13.37
N PHE A 868 -7.44 9.18 14.37
CA PHE A 868 -6.44 8.57 15.24
C PHE A 868 -5.33 7.79 14.52
N LEU A 869 -5.64 7.14 13.38
CA LEU A 869 -4.62 6.44 12.58
C LEU A 869 -4.31 7.14 11.26
N ILE A 870 -5.29 7.80 10.62
CA ILE A 870 -5.14 8.45 9.30
C ILE A 870 -3.97 9.41 9.21
N HIS A 871 -3.84 10.28 10.21
CA HIS A 871 -2.79 11.28 10.22
C HIS A 871 -1.40 10.66 10.43
N ASN A 872 -1.33 9.54 11.14
CA ASN A 872 -0.07 8.85 11.37
C ASN A 872 0.33 7.96 10.17
N THR A 873 -0.63 7.45 9.37
CA THR A 873 -0.32 6.51 8.28
C THR A 873 0.21 7.21 7.04
N LEU A 874 -0.38 8.37 6.72
CA LEU A 874 -0.16 9.04 5.45
C LEU A 874 1.18 9.79 5.36
N GLY A 875 1.88 9.97 6.48
CA GLY A 875 3.05 10.83 6.56
C GLY A 875 2.61 12.29 6.60
N GLU A 876 2.85 12.98 7.70
CA GLU A 876 3.30 14.38 7.65
C GLU A 876 2.47 15.38 6.81
N ASP A 877 1.13 15.31 6.86
CA ASP A 877 0.24 16.39 6.37
C ASP A 877 -0.72 16.89 7.46
N ALA A 878 -0.48 16.53 8.73
CA ALA A 878 -1.28 17.03 9.84
C ALA A 878 -0.66 16.68 11.20
N LYS A 879 0.18 17.56 11.72
CA LYS A 879 0.20 17.85 13.18
C LYS A 879 -1.13 18.44 13.69
N ILE A 880 -2.26 18.18 13.03
CA ILE A 880 -3.57 18.66 13.47
C ILE A 880 -4.03 17.86 14.72
N PHE A 881 -3.51 16.65 14.97
CA PHE A 881 -3.85 15.87 16.18
C PHE A 881 -2.63 15.13 16.73
N ASP A 882 -1.89 15.81 17.60
CA ASP A 882 -1.01 15.09 18.51
C ASP A 882 -1.88 14.34 19.52
N ILE A 883 -1.54 13.09 19.79
CA ILE A 883 -2.37 12.19 20.62
C ILE A 883 -2.38 12.60 22.11
N ASP A 884 -1.61 13.64 22.49
CA ASP A 884 -1.58 14.13 23.88
C ASP A 884 -2.81 14.95 24.26
N GLU A 885 -3.69 15.28 23.30
CA GLU A 885 -4.82 16.15 23.56
C GLU A 885 -6.11 15.53 23.00
N GLU A 886 -7.07 15.24 23.88
CA GLU A 886 -8.47 15.15 23.46
C GLU A 886 -8.81 16.49 22.78
N PRO A 887 -9.22 16.48 21.50
CA PRO A 887 -9.52 17.73 20.83
C PRO A 887 -10.80 18.28 21.43
N THR A 888 -10.67 19.22 22.36
CA THR A 888 -11.71 20.22 22.56
C THR A 888 -11.89 20.95 21.23
N PRO A 889 -13.12 21.35 20.85
CA PRO A 889 -13.37 22.11 19.64
C PRO A 889 -12.45 23.33 19.57
N ALA A 890 -12.20 23.99 20.70
CA ALA A 890 -11.21 25.06 20.81
C ALA A 890 -9.81 24.72 20.24
N LYS A 891 -9.24 23.54 20.51
CA LYS A 891 -7.92 23.13 19.97
C LYS A 891 -7.99 22.67 18.51
N LEU A 892 -9.08 22.01 18.11
CA LEU A 892 -9.38 21.73 16.71
C LEU A 892 -9.49 23.03 15.90
N TYR A 893 -10.13 24.04 16.49
CA TYR A 893 -10.29 25.39 15.94
C TYR A 893 -8.94 26.10 15.83
N GLU A 894 -8.13 26.11 16.89
CA GLU A 894 -6.77 26.67 16.86
C GLU A 894 -5.87 26.04 15.78
N ARG A 895 -5.96 24.72 15.55
CA ARG A 895 -5.11 24.02 14.56
C ARG A 895 -5.63 24.10 13.13
N ILE A 896 -6.96 24.15 12.90
CA ILE A 896 -7.53 24.51 11.58
C ILE A 896 -7.21 25.99 11.25
N GLN A 897 -6.92 26.81 12.26
CA GLN A 897 -6.40 28.18 12.13
C GLN A 897 -4.88 28.26 11.94
N GLN A 898 -4.15 27.13 11.95
CA GLN A 898 -2.73 27.11 11.59
C GLN A 898 -2.58 26.89 10.08
N ASN A 899 -1.56 27.52 9.49
CA ASN A 899 -1.21 27.29 8.09
C ASN A 899 -1.01 25.77 7.81
N PRO A 900 -1.76 25.18 6.85
CA PRO A 900 -1.60 23.78 6.44
C PRO A 900 -0.15 23.39 6.13
N ASP A 901 0.61 24.30 5.53
CA ASP A 901 1.99 24.06 5.11
C ASP A 901 2.98 23.93 6.29
N ARG A 902 2.64 24.49 7.48
CA ARG A 902 3.48 24.39 8.70
C ARG A 902 3.27 23.09 9.49
N LEU A 903 2.23 22.33 9.14
CA LEU A 903 1.86 21.08 9.79
C LEU A 903 2.49 19.85 9.13
N GLU A 904 3.20 20.06 8.03
CA GLU A 904 3.99 19.08 7.31
C GLU A 904 5.36 18.88 8.03
N GLU A 905 5.93 17.69 7.90
CA GLU A 905 7.31 17.37 8.31
C GLU A 905 8.12 16.99 7.05
N GLU A 906 9.45 16.95 7.16
CA GLU A 906 10.32 16.53 6.06
C GLU A 906 10.21 15.02 5.86
N SER A 907 9.86 14.58 4.65
CA SER A 907 9.76 13.15 4.40
C SER A 907 11.09 12.43 4.66
N PHE A 908 11.01 11.21 5.18
CA PHE A 908 12.21 10.43 5.47
C PHE A 908 13.08 10.20 4.22
N TYR A 909 12.47 10.07 3.04
CA TYR A 909 13.22 10.03 1.77
C TYR A 909 14.09 11.27 1.57
N THR A 910 13.52 12.47 1.75
CA THR A 910 14.26 13.75 1.61
C THR A 910 15.39 13.83 2.63
N LYS A 911 15.14 13.42 3.88
CA LYS A 911 16.16 13.35 4.93
C LYS A 911 17.31 12.39 4.58
N ALA A 912 16.99 11.18 4.13
CA ALA A 912 17.96 10.16 3.72
C ALA A 912 18.77 10.62 2.49
N LEU A 913 18.11 11.25 1.52
CA LEU A 913 18.75 11.81 0.33
C LEU A 913 19.72 12.94 0.69
N ASN A 914 19.29 13.87 1.56
CA ASN A 914 20.13 14.97 2.02
C ASN A 914 21.40 14.45 2.72
N GLU A 915 21.25 13.43 3.56
CA GLU A 915 22.40 12.81 4.23
C GLU A 915 23.34 12.10 3.25
N PHE A 916 22.79 11.34 2.30
CA PHE A 916 23.59 10.67 1.27
C PHE A 916 24.33 11.66 0.37
N LEU A 917 23.72 12.79 0.01
CA LEU A 917 24.36 13.81 -0.82
C LEU A 917 25.52 14.51 -0.09
N LYS A 918 25.40 14.74 1.23
CA LYS A 918 26.52 15.21 2.06
C LYS A 918 27.67 14.20 2.01
N ILE A 919 27.37 12.93 2.25
CA ILE A 919 28.38 11.85 2.23
C ILE A 919 29.02 11.73 0.85
N LYS A 920 28.25 11.76 -0.23
CA LYS A 920 28.74 11.68 -1.61
C LYS A 920 29.67 12.84 -1.96
N LYS A 921 29.43 14.04 -1.42
CA LYS A 921 30.29 15.20 -1.60
C LYS A 921 31.61 15.06 -0.84
N THR A 922 31.58 14.50 0.36
CA THR A 922 32.78 14.33 1.22
C THR A 922 33.60 13.09 0.86
N TYR A 923 32.97 12.00 0.44
CA TYR A 923 33.57 10.68 0.17
C TYR A 923 33.13 10.10 -1.20
N PRO A 924 33.48 10.73 -2.33
CA PRO A 924 33.04 10.29 -3.66
C PRO A 924 33.56 8.90 -4.05
N ASP A 925 34.82 8.60 -3.71
CA ASP A 925 35.47 7.33 -4.04
C ASP A 925 34.77 6.15 -3.35
N LEU A 926 34.39 6.31 -2.09
CA LEU A 926 33.61 5.33 -1.35
C LEU A 926 32.30 5.02 -2.10
N VAL A 927 31.51 6.04 -2.45
CA VAL A 927 30.21 5.86 -3.12
C VAL A 927 30.34 5.13 -4.46
N SER A 928 31.42 5.41 -5.21
CA SER A 928 31.73 4.73 -6.48
C SER A 928 32.11 3.26 -6.29
N SER A 929 32.76 2.92 -5.16
CA SER A 929 33.19 1.56 -4.86
C SER A 929 32.03 0.65 -4.43
N LEU A 930 30.94 1.22 -3.88
CA LEU A 930 29.79 0.48 -3.37
C LEU A 930 29.08 -0.38 -4.43
N ASP A 931 29.13 -0.01 -5.71
CA ASP A 931 28.57 -0.84 -6.80
C ASP A 931 29.28 -2.19 -6.95
N LYS A 932 30.51 -2.30 -6.44
CA LYS A 932 31.31 -3.53 -6.47
C LYS A 932 31.19 -4.35 -5.18
N PHE A 933 30.42 -3.90 -4.19
CA PHE A 933 30.29 -4.61 -2.92
C PHE A 933 29.49 -5.92 -3.12
N PRO A 934 29.97 -7.03 -2.56
CA PRO A 934 29.25 -8.29 -2.60
C PRO A 934 28.04 -8.26 -1.66
N ALA A 935 27.03 -9.07 -1.99
CA ALA A 935 25.91 -9.32 -1.10
C ALA A 935 26.33 -10.15 0.12
N ARG A 936 25.51 -10.15 1.18
CA ARG A 936 25.65 -10.95 2.41
C ARG A 936 26.83 -10.57 3.32
N VAL A 937 27.38 -9.37 3.17
CA VAL A 937 28.45 -8.83 4.03
C VAL A 937 27.99 -8.61 5.47
N LYS A 938 28.92 -8.62 6.44
CA LYS A 938 28.61 -8.63 7.88
C LYS A 938 29.51 -7.65 8.63
N VAL A 939 28.96 -6.97 9.63
CA VAL A 939 29.71 -6.04 10.49
C VAL A 939 29.11 -5.98 11.88
N ALA A 940 29.94 -5.71 12.89
CA ALA A 940 29.51 -5.36 14.23
C ALA A 940 30.00 -3.96 14.63
N LYS A 941 29.17 -3.21 15.38
CA LYS A 941 29.48 -1.87 15.91
C LYS A 941 29.04 -1.72 17.37
N LYS A 942 29.58 -0.71 18.04
CA LYS A 942 29.16 -0.35 19.40
C LYS A 942 27.82 0.40 19.38
N SER A 943 26.93 0.10 20.32
CA SER A 943 25.59 0.67 20.45
C SER A 943 25.11 0.60 21.92
N SER A 944 23.83 0.91 22.17
CA SER A 944 23.23 0.86 23.52
C SER A 944 22.40 -0.39 23.79
N ASP A 945 22.19 -1.24 22.79
CA ASP A 945 21.37 -2.46 22.86
C ASP A 945 22.10 -3.54 22.07
N ASP A 946 22.11 -4.80 22.54
CA ASP A 946 22.52 -5.91 21.71
C ASP A 946 21.38 -6.35 20.77
N GLU A 947 21.56 -6.09 19.48
CA GLU A 947 20.60 -6.43 18.44
C GLU A 947 21.25 -6.75 17.09
N LEU A 948 20.64 -7.67 16.35
CA LEU A 948 21.05 -8.00 14.99
C LEU A 948 20.01 -7.46 14.00
N LEU A 949 20.47 -6.69 13.02
CA LEU A 949 19.67 -6.15 11.92
C LEU A 949 20.14 -6.75 10.59
N VAL A 950 19.24 -7.43 9.87
CA VAL A 950 19.51 -8.07 8.58
C VAL A 950 18.74 -7.35 7.48
N PHE A 951 19.47 -6.84 6.50
CA PHE A 951 18.97 -6.07 5.37
C PHE A 951 18.82 -6.97 4.15
N ILE A 952 17.61 -7.05 3.60
CA ILE A 952 17.19 -8.01 2.58
C ILE A 952 16.67 -7.24 1.36
N LYS A 953 17.23 -7.49 0.17
CA LYS A 953 16.70 -7.02 -1.11
C LYS A 953 15.69 -8.03 -1.67
N LYS A 954 14.46 -7.58 -1.93
CA LYS A 954 13.44 -8.29 -2.74
C LYS A 954 12.68 -7.22 -3.53
N ASN A 955 13.24 -6.80 -4.67
CA ASN A 955 12.89 -5.57 -5.43
C ASN A 955 13.09 -4.23 -4.67
N ARG A 956 13.08 -4.25 -3.33
CA ARG A 956 13.40 -3.15 -2.43
C ARG A 956 14.12 -3.64 -1.18
N LEU A 957 14.54 -2.72 -0.33
CA LEU A 957 15.14 -2.99 0.97
C LEU A 957 14.06 -3.36 2.01
N TYR A 958 14.28 -4.46 2.72
CA TYR A 958 13.53 -4.87 3.90
C TYR A 958 14.47 -5.17 5.05
N ILE A 959 13.98 -5.06 6.27
CA ILE A 959 14.81 -5.14 7.47
C ILE A 959 14.13 -6.04 8.48
N GLN A 960 14.83 -7.09 8.88
CA GLN A 960 14.42 -7.99 9.96
C GLN A 960 15.47 -7.93 11.04
N GLY A 961 15.05 -7.93 12.31
CA GLY A 961 16.01 -7.94 13.40
C GLY A 961 15.48 -8.57 14.67
N ALA A 962 16.40 -8.84 15.58
CA ALA A 962 16.10 -9.42 16.88
C ALA A 962 17.03 -8.83 17.95
N LYS A 963 16.44 -8.49 19.10
CA LYS A 963 17.18 -8.11 20.31
C LYS A 963 17.49 -9.38 21.13
N TYR A 964 18.66 -9.43 21.77
CA TYR A 964 19.05 -10.57 22.61
C TYR A 964 19.52 -10.21 24.03
N ASN A 965 19.24 -8.98 24.49
CA ASN A 965 19.47 -8.50 25.87
C ASN A 965 18.67 -9.24 26.96
N ASP A 966 17.68 -10.08 26.63
CA ASP A 966 16.77 -10.71 27.61
C ASP A 966 16.60 -12.22 27.38
N GLN A 967 16.64 -13.03 28.44
CA GLN A 967 16.47 -14.50 28.44
C GLN A 967 15.08 -15.02 27.98
N LYS A 968 14.24 -14.17 27.38
CA LYS A 968 12.95 -14.57 26.80
C LYS A 968 13.13 -15.14 25.39
N LYS A 969 12.14 -15.91 24.92
CA LYS A 969 12.10 -16.44 23.55
C LYS A 969 12.48 -15.35 22.54
N LEU A 970 13.52 -15.62 21.75
CA LEU A 970 14.00 -14.74 20.70
C LEU A 970 12.85 -14.38 19.75
N LYS A 971 12.50 -13.09 19.69
CA LYS A 971 11.39 -12.59 18.89
C LYS A 971 11.93 -11.76 17.75
N ILE A 972 11.58 -12.15 16.54
CA ILE A 972 11.98 -11.47 15.30
C ILE A 972 10.95 -10.37 15.02
N TYR A 973 11.47 -9.19 14.69
CA TYR A 973 10.69 -8.01 14.35
C TYR A 973 11.03 -7.58 12.91
N GLU A 974 10.03 -7.10 12.18
CA GLU A 974 10.25 -6.35 10.94
C GLU A 974 10.37 -4.86 11.31
N PHE A 975 11.39 -4.19 10.76
CA PHE A 975 11.65 -2.78 10.98
C PHE A 975 11.50 -1.98 9.69
N SER A 976 11.12 -0.71 9.81
CA SER A 976 11.26 0.27 8.73
C SER A 976 12.70 0.80 8.67
N PHE A 977 13.11 1.34 7.51
CA PHE A 977 14.45 1.93 7.41
C PHE A 977 14.60 3.16 8.33
N GLU A 978 13.54 3.95 8.48
CA GLU A 978 13.52 5.11 9.36
C GLU A 978 13.70 4.73 10.85
N GLU A 979 13.27 3.55 11.29
CA GLU A 979 13.48 3.06 12.66
C GLU A 979 14.93 2.73 12.96
N VAL A 980 15.61 2.13 11.99
CA VAL A 980 16.99 1.69 12.17
C VAL A 980 17.99 2.76 11.76
N PHE A 981 17.57 3.79 11.00
CA PHE A 981 18.46 4.82 10.47
C PHE A 981 19.40 5.38 11.53
N ASN A 982 18.86 5.85 12.66
CA ASN A 982 19.65 6.39 13.76
C ASN A 982 20.44 5.31 14.52
N LYS A 983 20.03 4.05 14.47
CA LYS A 983 20.70 2.93 15.15
C LYS A 983 21.94 2.46 14.40
N ILE A 984 21.95 2.59 13.08
CA ILE A 984 23.08 2.19 12.22
C ILE A 984 23.95 3.39 11.82
N ALA A 985 23.43 4.62 11.95
CA ALA A 985 24.19 5.84 11.69
C ALA A 985 25.45 5.88 12.57
N CYS A 986 26.57 6.17 11.95
CA CYS A 986 27.89 6.14 12.57
C CYS A 986 28.84 7.14 11.90
N TYR A 987 29.90 7.48 12.61
CA TYR A 987 30.97 8.33 12.08
C TYR A 987 31.98 7.50 11.27
N PRO A 988 32.68 8.10 10.29
CA PRO A 988 33.69 7.41 9.47
C PRO A 988 34.82 6.75 10.29
N GLU A 989 35.14 7.29 11.46
CA GLU A 989 36.21 6.77 12.32
C GLU A 989 35.78 5.56 13.18
N GLU A 990 34.50 5.17 13.14
CA GLU A 990 33.99 4.09 13.99
C GLU A 990 34.58 2.74 13.59
N LYS A 991 35.29 2.10 14.53
CA LYS A 991 35.95 0.81 14.31
C LYS A 991 34.95 -0.33 14.39
N ARG A 992 35.17 -1.34 13.54
CA ARG A 992 34.42 -2.60 13.60
C ARG A 992 34.72 -3.38 14.89
N LEU A 993 33.73 -4.12 15.37
CA LEU A 993 33.87 -5.12 16.43
C LEU A 993 33.90 -6.55 15.86
N GLN A 994 34.27 -7.53 16.68
CA GLN A 994 34.12 -8.95 16.32
C GLN A 994 32.66 -9.37 16.50
N LEU A 995 32.17 -10.29 15.66
CA LEU A 995 30.80 -10.82 15.77
C LEU A 995 30.62 -11.60 17.09
N SER A 996 29.47 -11.45 17.74
CA SER A 996 29.18 -12.15 18.99
C SER A 996 28.98 -13.66 18.79
N GLU A 997 29.10 -14.45 19.87
CA GLU A 997 28.84 -15.89 19.83
C GLU A 997 27.39 -16.22 19.41
N LYS A 998 26.43 -15.35 19.75
CA LYS A 998 25.01 -15.52 19.42
C LYS A 998 24.67 -15.11 17.99
N PHE A 999 25.54 -14.35 17.31
CA PHE A 999 25.27 -13.79 15.98
C PHE A 999 24.69 -14.83 15.01
N TRP A 1000 25.35 -15.98 14.86
CA TRP A 1000 24.99 -17.00 13.87
C TRP A 1000 23.68 -17.71 14.21
N GLU A 1001 23.41 -17.96 15.50
CA GLU A 1001 22.14 -18.53 15.94
C GLU A 1001 20.97 -17.61 15.60
N VAL A 1002 21.13 -16.31 15.86
CA VAL A 1002 20.11 -15.29 15.57
C VAL A 1002 19.97 -15.08 14.06
N TYR A 1003 21.07 -15.02 13.33
CA TYR A 1003 21.10 -14.84 11.87
C TYR A 1003 20.36 -15.97 11.15
N GLU A 1004 20.61 -17.23 11.50
CA GLU A 1004 19.91 -18.38 10.89
C GLU A 1004 18.41 -18.39 11.21
N LYS A 1005 18.03 -18.00 12.43
CA LYS A 1005 16.62 -17.81 12.79
C LYS A 1005 15.96 -16.73 11.93
N ILE A 1006 16.62 -15.60 11.68
CA ILE A 1006 16.12 -14.53 10.81
C ILE A 1006 16.04 -15.00 9.35
N LYS A 1007 17.08 -15.69 8.85
CA LYS A 1007 17.16 -16.22 7.48
C LYS A 1007 16.00 -17.18 7.17
N THR A 1008 15.70 -18.08 8.10
CA THR A 1008 14.65 -19.11 7.98
C THR A 1008 13.26 -18.64 8.39
N PHE A 1009 13.13 -17.44 8.97
CA PHE A 1009 11.85 -16.89 9.40
C PHE A 1009 10.93 -16.64 8.21
N LYS A 1010 10.01 -17.59 8.02
CA LYS A 1010 8.76 -17.37 7.29
C LYS A 1010 7.82 -16.71 8.29
N GLY A 1011 7.38 -15.49 8.00
CA GLY A 1011 6.64 -14.65 8.92
C GLY A 1011 5.30 -15.20 9.43
N VAL A 1012 4.37 -14.32 9.82
CA VAL A 1012 3.17 -14.72 10.59
C VAL A 1012 2.43 -15.90 9.93
N LYS A 1013 2.24 -17.01 10.68
CA LYS A 1013 1.41 -18.15 10.26
C LYS A 1013 0.05 -17.63 9.81
N SER A 1014 -0.44 -18.07 8.65
CA SER A 1014 -1.76 -17.69 8.12
C SER A 1014 -2.78 -17.81 9.26
N LEU A 1015 -3.45 -16.71 9.58
CA LEU A 1015 -4.47 -16.73 10.62
C LEU A 1015 -5.57 -17.71 10.18
N PRO A 1016 -6.01 -18.64 11.04
CA PRO A 1016 -7.14 -19.50 10.70
C PRO A 1016 -8.33 -18.61 10.39
N LEU A 1017 -8.95 -18.85 9.22
CA LEU A 1017 -10.17 -18.16 8.84
C LEU A 1017 -11.26 -18.48 9.87
N ALA A 1018 -11.90 -17.43 10.43
CA ALA A 1018 -13.08 -17.62 11.26
C ALA A 1018 -14.12 -18.42 10.46
N GLU A 1019 -14.78 -19.39 11.11
CA GLU A 1019 -15.71 -20.32 10.43
C GLU A 1019 -16.84 -19.59 9.68
N GLN A 1020 -17.27 -18.44 10.20
CA GLN A 1020 -18.32 -17.61 9.62
C GLN A 1020 -17.82 -16.59 8.58
N SER A 1021 -16.51 -16.51 8.35
CA SER A 1021 -15.96 -15.56 7.38
C SER A 1021 -16.51 -15.81 5.98
N LEU A 1022 -16.73 -14.71 5.25
CA LEU A 1022 -17.26 -14.72 3.90
C LEU A 1022 -16.38 -15.55 2.93
N GLU A 1023 -15.05 -15.46 3.10
CA GLU A 1023 -14.06 -16.28 2.40
C GLU A 1023 -14.24 -17.78 2.65
N ARG A 1024 -14.45 -18.20 3.92
CA ARG A 1024 -14.65 -19.60 4.28
C ARG A 1024 -15.97 -20.15 3.73
N LYS A 1025 -17.05 -19.37 3.82
CA LYS A 1025 -18.35 -19.74 3.22
C LYS A 1025 -18.24 -19.93 1.71
N ALA A 1026 -17.57 -19.02 1.01
CA ALA A 1026 -17.32 -19.14 -0.42
C ALA A 1026 -16.52 -20.41 -0.78
N ILE A 1027 -15.44 -20.71 -0.05
CA ILE A 1027 -14.64 -21.94 -0.23
C ILE A 1027 -15.51 -23.18 -0.04
N ASN A 1028 -16.30 -23.23 1.03
CA ASN A 1028 -17.15 -24.38 1.32
C ASN A 1028 -18.20 -24.60 0.22
N ASN A 1029 -18.86 -23.54 -0.23
CA ASN A 1029 -19.82 -23.64 -1.34
C ASN A 1029 -19.16 -24.11 -2.63
N LEU A 1030 -18.00 -23.56 -3.01
CA LEU A 1030 -17.26 -24.02 -4.19
C LEU A 1030 -16.89 -25.50 -4.08
N LYS A 1031 -16.40 -25.95 -2.92
CA LYS A 1031 -16.12 -27.38 -2.67
C LYS A 1031 -17.37 -28.23 -2.82
N THR A 1032 -18.52 -27.78 -2.31
CA THR A 1032 -19.81 -28.46 -2.50
C THR A 1032 -20.14 -28.62 -3.99
N PHE A 1033 -20.08 -27.53 -4.77
CA PHE A 1033 -20.35 -27.59 -6.20
C PHE A 1033 -19.34 -28.43 -6.98
N ILE A 1034 -18.06 -28.47 -6.58
CA ILE A 1034 -17.01 -29.23 -7.27
C ILE A 1034 -17.09 -30.73 -6.95
N TYR A 1035 -17.31 -31.09 -5.68
CA TYR A 1035 -17.15 -32.46 -5.20
C TYR A 1035 -18.46 -33.19 -4.90
N HIS A 1036 -19.53 -32.47 -4.56
CA HIS A 1036 -20.76 -33.07 -4.04
C HIS A 1036 -21.99 -32.90 -4.95
N ILE A 1037 -21.95 -32.02 -5.94
CA ILE A 1037 -23.05 -31.83 -6.90
C ILE A 1037 -22.74 -32.53 -8.23
N ASN A 1038 -23.51 -33.57 -8.55
CA ASN A 1038 -23.44 -34.31 -9.81
C ASN A 1038 -24.57 -33.84 -10.75
N HIS A 1039 -24.33 -32.73 -11.46
CA HIS A 1039 -25.28 -32.16 -12.42
C HIS A 1039 -24.53 -31.77 -13.72
N GLU A 1040 -25.12 -32.02 -14.90
CA GLU A 1040 -24.47 -31.82 -16.20
C GLU A 1040 -23.96 -30.37 -16.39
N GLU A 1041 -24.80 -29.38 -16.08
CA GLU A 1041 -24.41 -27.97 -16.14
C GLU A 1041 -23.27 -27.59 -15.18
N VAL A 1042 -23.18 -28.23 -14.01
CA VAL A 1042 -22.07 -28.01 -13.07
C VAL A 1042 -20.77 -28.60 -13.61
N PHE A 1043 -20.85 -29.74 -14.31
CA PHE A 1043 -19.69 -30.36 -14.96
C PHE A 1043 -19.06 -29.43 -16.00
N LYS A 1044 -19.88 -28.74 -16.81
CA LYS A 1044 -19.43 -27.78 -17.84
C LYS A 1044 -18.63 -26.60 -17.27
N VAL A 1045 -18.94 -26.16 -16.04
CA VAL A 1045 -18.28 -25.03 -15.37
C VAL A 1045 -17.26 -25.46 -14.31
N LYS A 1046 -17.02 -26.77 -14.13
CA LYS A 1046 -16.17 -27.32 -13.07
C LYS A 1046 -14.72 -26.84 -13.14
N GLY A 1047 -14.19 -26.64 -14.35
CA GLY A 1047 -12.87 -26.04 -14.55
C GLY A 1047 -12.80 -24.63 -13.98
N PHE A 1048 -13.75 -23.77 -14.34
CA PHE A 1048 -13.86 -22.41 -13.81
C PHE A 1048 -14.06 -22.36 -12.29
N LEU A 1049 -14.87 -23.26 -11.72
CA LEU A 1049 -15.04 -23.36 -10.25
C LEU A 1049 -13.73 -23.71 -9.53
N LYS A 1050 -12.89 -24.57 -10.13
CA LYS A 1050 -11.55 -24.86 -9.60
C LYS A 1050 -10.63 -23.63 -9.67
N THR A 1051 -10.68 -22.86 -10.77
CA THR A 1051 -9.94 -21.60 -10.89
C THR A 1051 -10.36 -20.59 -9.82
N LEU A 1052 -11.67 -20.46 -9.55
CA LEU A 1052 -12.18 -19.63 -8.45
C LEU A 1052 -11.67 -20.11 -7.08
N LEU A 1053 -11.68 -21.43 -6.83
CA LEU A 1053 -11.17 -21.99 -5.57
C LEU A 1053 -9.66 -21.74 -5.40
N GLU A 1054 -8.89 -21.90 -6.47
CA GLU A 1054 -7.45 -21.61 -6.50
C GLU A 1054 -7.19 -20.13 -6.24
N ASP A 1055 -7.91 -19.22 -6.91
CA ASP A 1055 -7.77 -17.78 -6.67
C ASP A 1055 -8.05 -17.44 -5.20
N ILE A 1056 -9.19 -17.85 -4.65
CA ILE A 1056 -9.54 -17.57 -3.26
C ILE A 1056 -8.47 -18.10 -2.29
N THR A 1057 -7.88 -19.27 -2.57
CA THR A 1057 -6.91 -19.89 -1.67
C THR A 1057 -5.53 -19.25 -1.78
N ASP A 1058 -5.01 -19.08 -3.00
CA ASP A 1058 -3.59 -18.83 -3.26
C ASP A 1058 -3.26 -17.43 -3.76
N TYR A 1059 -4.23 -16.69 -4.33
CA TYR A 1059 -3.97 -15.39 -4.99
C TYR A 1059 -4.77 -14.23 -4.38
N GLY A 1060 -6.04 -14.46 -4.02
CA GLY A 1060 -6.91 -13.53 -3.31
C GLY A 1060 -7.32 -12.31 -4.15
N THR A 1061 -7.47 -12.46 -5.47
CA THR A 1061 -7.72 -11.34 -6.39
C THR A 1061 -9.17 -10.89 -6.43
N LEU A 1062 -10.11 -11.72 -5.96
CA LEU A 1062 -11.54 -11.42 -5.95
C LEU A 1062 -11.92 -10.31 -4.95
N SER A 1063 -12.98 -9.57 -5.29
CA SER A 1063 -13.60 -8.56 -4.42
C SER A 1063 -14.48 -9.21 -3.35
N ASP A 1064 -14.76 -8.48 -2.27
CA ASP A 1064 -15.68 -8.96 -1.22
C ASP A 1064 -17.10 -9.13 -1.76
N TYR A 1065 -17.52 -8.28 -2.71
CA TYR A 1065 -18.79 -8.43 -3.42
C TYR A 1065 -18.85 -9.75 -4.21
N THR A 1066 -17.80 -10.09 -4.96
CA THR A 1066 -17.70 -11.36 -5.70
C THR A 1066 -17.70 -12.56 -4.75
N LEU A 1067 -16.94 -12.49 -3.67
CA LEU A 1067 -16.92 -13.53 -2.65
C LEU A 1067 -18.31 -13.71 -2.00
N ARG A 1068 -19.08 -12.64 -1.81
CA ARG A 1068 -20.46 -12.70 -1.30
C ARG A 1068 -21.39 -13.43 -2.26
N ARG A 1069 -21.28 -13.16 -3.57
CA ARG A 1069 -22.05 -13.88 -4.60
C ARG A 1069 -21.80 -15.38 -4.52
N ILE A 1070 -20.54 -15.78 -4.35
CA ILE A 1070 -20.14 -17.19 -4.19
C ILE A 1070 -20.60 -17.77 -2.83
N ALA A 1071 -20.48 -17.01 -1.75
CA ALA A 1071 -20.92 -17.41 -0.40
C ALA A 1071 -22.45 -17.60 -0.29
N ASN A 1072 -23.21 -17.02 -1.21
CA ASN A 1072 -24.67 -17.13 -1.28
C ASN A 1072 -25.17 -18.19 -2.27
N LEU A 1073 -24.27 -19.00 -2.87
CA LEU A 1073 -24.68 -20.11 -3.73
C LEU A 1073 -25.37 -21.19 -2.89
N GLU A 1074 -26.53 -21.62 -3.36
CA GLU A 1074 -27.37 -22.62 -2.71
C GLU A 1074 -27.66 -23.80 -3.65
N SER A 1075 -27.74 -25.01 -3.11
CA SER A 1075 -27.95 -26.25 -3.88
C SER A 1075 -28.98 -27.18 -3.25
N GLN A 1076 -29.80 -26.69 -2.31
CA GLN A 1076 -30.76 -27.51 -1.56
C GLN A 1076 -31.98 -27.95 -2.40
N ASP A 1077 -32.32 -27.20 -3.45
CA ASP A 1077 -33.49 -27.44 -4.32
C ASP A 1077 -33.17 -27.04 -5.77
N GLU A 1078 -33.88 -27.59 -6.75
CA GLU A 1078 -33.64 -27.43 -8.19
C GLU A 1078 -33.78 -25.96 -8.64
N GLN A 1079 -34.74 -25.22 -8.07
CA GLN A 1079 -34.87 -23.78 -8.33
C GLN A 1079 -33.67 -22.97 -7.84
N LYS A 1080 -33.17 -23.30 -6.64
CA LYS A 1080 -31.99 -22.68 -6.04
C LYS A 1080 -30.74 -23.03 -6.83
N LEU A 1081 -30.61 -24.28 -7.29
CA LEU A 1081 -29.52 -24.74 -8.14
C LEU A 1081 -29.50 -23.98 -9.48
N LYS A 1082 -30.66 -23.83 -10.15
CA LYS A 1082 -30.76 -23.04 -11.40
C LYS A 1082 -30.35 -21.58 -11.20
N LYS A 1083 -30.75 -20.97 -10.08
CA LYS A 1083 -30.33 -19.60 -9.71
C LYS A 1083 -28.82 -19.51 -9.49
N SER A 1084 -28.25 -20.46 -8.76
CA SER A 1084 -26.80 -20.55 -8.51
C SER A 1084 -26.01 -20.78 -9.80
N LEU A 1085 -26.50 -21.63 -10.71
CA LEU A 1085 -25.89 -21.84 -12.02
C LEU A 1085 -25.89 -20.57 -12.87
N LYS A 1086 -27.01 -19.83 -12.90
CA LYS A 1086 -27.08 -18.53 -13.59
C LYS A 1086 -26.05 -17.54 -13.05
N GLU A 1087 -25.85 -17.53 -11.73
CA GLU A 1087 -24.84 -16.70 -11.08
C GLU A 1087 -23.41 -17.13 -11.45
N ILE A 1088 -23.13 -18.44 -11.50
CA ILE A 1088 -21.82 -18.98 -11.91
C ILE A 1088 -21.52 -18.64 -13.37
N TYR A 1089 -22.51 -18.75 -14.27
CA TYR A 1089 -22.35 -18.37 -15.67
C TYR A 1089 -22.12 -16.86 -15.82
N ALA A 1090 -22.83 -16.02 -15.05
CA ALA A 1090 -22.55 -14.58 -15.02
C ALA A 1090 -21.11 -14.29 -14.57
N LEU A 1091 -20.64 -14.94 -13.50
CA LEU A 1091 -19.24 -14.82 -13.04
C LEU A 1091 -18.24 -15.28 -14.11
N ARG A 1092 -18.53 -16.36 -14.83
CA ARG A 1092 -17.70 -16.88 -15.92
C ARG A 1092 -17.61 -15.88 -17.07
N GLU A 1093 -18.72 -15.29 -17.48
CA GLU A 1093 -18.76 -14.23 -18.50
C GLU A 1093 -18.07 -12.94 -18.04
N GLU A 1094 -18.14 -12.63 -16.74
CA GLU A 1094 -17.53 -11.44 -16.15
C GLU A 1094 -16.00 -11.53 -16.05
N LEU A 1095 -15.48 -12.67 -15.60
CA LEU A 1095 -14.07 -12.85 -15.29
C LEU A 1095 -13.25 -13.44 -16.46
N GLY A 1096 -13.88 -14.25 -17.31
CA GLY A 1096 -13.20 -15.14 -18.26
C GLY A 1096 -12.79 -16.47 -17.61
N GLU A 1097 -12.49 -17.50 -18.40
CA GLU A 1097 -12.16 -18.84 -17.88
C GLU A 1097 -10.71 -18.97 -17.37
N ASP A 1098 -9.79 -18.28 -18.03
CA ASP A 1098 -8.34 -18.35 -17.89
C ASP A 1098 -7.76 -17.13 -17.19
N TYR A 1099 -8.61 -16.38 -16.48
CA TYR A 1099 -8.26 -15.08 -15.92
C TYR A 1099 -7.03 -15.09 -15.00
N LEU A 1100 -6.75 -16.24 -14.37
CA LEU A 1100 -5.70 -16.42 -13.39
C LEU A 1100 -4.36 -16.81 -14.04
N GLU A 1101 -4.37 -17.37 -15.24
CA GLU A 1101 -3.17 -17.92 -15.90
C GLU A 1101 -2.11 -16.86 -16.19
N LYS A 1102 -2.53 -15.64 -16.54
CA LYS A 1102 -1.61 -14.49 -16.75
C LYS A 1102 -0.95 -14.03 -15.46
N GLU A 1103 -1.66 -14.07 -14.34
CA GLU A 1103 -1.07 -13.79 -13.03
C GLU A 1103 -0.04 -14.86 -12.68
N LYS A 1104 -0.30 -16.15 -12.98
CA LYS A 1104 0.64 -17.25 -12.72
C LYS A 1104 1.97 -17.11 -13.45
N THR A 1105 1.96 -16.67 -14.70
CA THR A 1105 3.18 -16.53 -15.52
C THR A 1105 4.08 -15.41 -15.00
N ARG A 1106 3.49 -14.37 -14.42
CA ARG A 1106 4.18 -13.16 -13.97
C ARG A 1106 5.04 -13.33 -12.71
N TYR A 1107 4.72 -14.30 -11.85
CA TYR A 1107 5.39 -14.48 -10.55
C TYR A 1107 6.56 -15.47 -10.56
N ARG A 1108 7.08 -15.85 -11.74
CA ARG A 1108 8.16 -16.85 -11.85
C ARG A 1108 9.56 -16.32 -11.48
N ASP A 1109 9.78 -15.01 -11.39
CA ASP A 1109 11.13 -14.39 -11.36
C ASP A 1109 11.50 -13.55 -10.11
N LEU A 1110 10.98 -13.85 -8.92
CA LEU A 1110 11.25 -13.02 -7.73
C LEU A 1110 12.22 -13.69 -6.74
N THR A 1111 13.46 -13.21 -6.69
CA THR A 1111 14.46 -13.64 -5.70
C THR A 1111 14.53 -12.75 -4.46
N LYS A 1112 14.81 -13.41 -3.33
CA LYS A 1112 15.21 -12.79 -2.07
C LYS A 1112 16.74 -12.84 -2.00
N GLU A 1113 17.39 -11.72 -1.76
CA GLU A 1113 18.85 -11.64 -1.55
C GLU A 1113 19.16 -10.88 -0.26
N ILE A 1114 20.02 -11.42 0.60
CA ILE A 1114 20.50 -10.71 1.79
C ILE A 1114 21.67 -9.81 1.37
N ILE A 1115 21.64 -8.55 1.78
CA ILE A 1115 22.62 -7.54 1.41
C ILE A 1115 23.69 -7.43 2.48
N VAL A 1116 23.28 -7.08 3.70
CA VAL A 1116 24.19 -6.83 4.82
C VAL A 1116 23.52 -7.21 6.14
N ALA A 1117 24.31 -7.70 7.08
CA ALA A 1117 23.89 -7.89 8.47
C ALA A 1117 24.74 -6.99 9.38
N ILE A 1118 24.09 -6.18 10.20
CA ILE A 1118 24.71 -5.23 11.14
C ILE A 1118 24.34 -5.67 12.56
N GLU A 1119 25.35 -6.04 13.33
CA GLU A 1119 25.22 -6.36 14.75
C GLU A 1119 25.58 -5.13 15.59
N ASN A 1120 24.65 -4.71 16.44
CA ASN A 1120 24.86 -3.70 17.46
C ASN A 1120 25.20 -4.42 18.77
N GLN A 1121 26.28 -3.98 19.43
CA GLN A 1121 26.77 -4.55 20.69
C GLN A 1121 26.95 -3.45 21.75
N GLU A 1122 26.55 -3.69 22.99
CA GLU A 1122 26.64 -2.71 24.11
C GLU A 1122 28.08 -2.40 24.57
#